data_AF-A0A8H6EX65-F1
#
_entry.id   AF-A0A8H6EX65-F1
#
_cell.length_a   1.000
_cell.length_b   1.000
_cell.length_c   1.000
_cell.angle_alpha   90.00
_cell.angle_beta   90.00
_cell.angle_gamma   90.00
#
_symmetry.space_group_name_H-M   'P 1'
#
loop_
_entity.id
_entity.type
_entity.pdbx_description
1 polymer ?
#
loop_
_entity_poly.entity_id
_entity_poly.type
_entity_poly.pdbx_seq_one_letter_code
_entity_poly.pdbx_strand_id
1 'polypeptide(L)'
;MEYGGKLQPARTLRGARRMVSRLAHAPKVAAGRLARWVRGIDLREPFEFCVSKRMEWAGLVALLCALLLCAQNADTMSLMNSFTSQEHWAVQTQKMQNFIYIDLAQVFPLARRLADNTKYDQRLPIGALYQQVIRELESSAGSLEGLAVDFHWADWMNLGNSGLIFEAYERQRRAHTQESFQKLWECIRSDDFMRRSQNPLLAQLKHSDAWIYGFQDPPERIDIITTKGFYEVAVAQRRRVGEQGLWDRYYGVRHAKWTRRSGATIDLKRLARTIDATAARYVDPVSWDDPVPEEVYVPDEDMRWDLDAEVKKLQAKQDKTKQEKVHLQRLKQCQEAGGEAMFFFPINYLENDRSRSGDHTNFPFFQSVVDVARRRAEIHHMMRSYAKFMRQAGYQYWVFSGNAISWYFNGNNMPWDDDIDVRMSAKEMDRMTITHNATLVLEDPEEGDGMYYFYVSPWFGKETRLGNHIDARFIDVRRGLYIDITCLYEASMKSTEDILKQEHLFDFWGVEPDRRQDYLQQHTVLCDKNNNWFWEDHFRDQFRTLFEGTMVHMPYHYAEVLKYSYGEDVLRNPDFNGFRFFPEVGLWFSGQRCDFDQYQKLLDRGRAFDDNGMLTLEGACGDPDLLDQWRRIHPSIALHRAELVLLKQADRNHFKYSAHDMPLYWHDEFSDMLDFYESNGNANI
;
A
#
# COMPACT_ATOMS: atom_id res chain seq x y z
N MET A 1 23.82 -17.79 -19.82
CA MET A 1 24.55 -17.15 -20.94
C MET A 1 25.26 -15.92 -20.39
N GLU A 2 26.54 -15.74 -20.71
CA GLU A 2 27.38 -14.61 -20.32
C GLU A 2 26.90 -13.31 -21.00
N TYR A 3 26.69 -12.24 -20.23
CA TYR A 3 26.43 -10.91 -20.76
C TYR A 3 27.74 -10.24 -21.21
N GLY A 4 28.10 -10.44 -22.47
CA GLY A 4 29.13 -9.66 -23.18
C GLY A 4 28.50 -8.55 -24.01
N GLY A 5 28.39 -7.34 -23.46
CA GLY A 5 27.95 -6.13 -24.17
C GLY A 5 28.87 -4.95 -23.85
N LYS A 6 29.80 -4.64 -24.75
CA LYS A 6 30.78 -3.55 -24.64
C LYS A 6 30.09 -2.18 -24.62
N LEU A 7 30.17 -1.47 -23.50
CA LEU A 7 29.98 -0.01 -23.44
C LEU A 7 31.18 0.67 -24.12
N GLN A 8 30.96 1.38 -25.22
CA GLN A 8 31.89 2.40 -25.71
C GLN A 8 31.56 3.77 -25.09
N PRO A 9 32.56 4.64 -24.85
CA PRO A 9 32.44 5.81 -23.99
C PRO A 9 31.90 7.01 -24.77
N ALA A 10 30.77 7.57 -24.29
CA ALA A 10 30.28 8.84 -24.77
C ALA A 10 31.28 9.96 -24.40
N ARG A 11 31.71 10.68 -25.45
CA ARG A 11 32.71 11.75 -25.40
C ARG A 11 32.33 12.86 -24.43
N THR A 12 33.36 13.33 -23.77
CA THR A 12 33.44 14.39 -22.78
C THR A 12 32.95 15.77 -23.24
N LEU A 13 32.22 16.42 -22.34
CA LEU A 13 32.43 17.80 -21.89
C LEU A 13 33.00 18.80 -22.93
N ARG A 14 32.12 19.49 -23.66
CA ARG A 14 32.40 20.86 -24.17
C ARG A 14 31.18 21.73 -24.55
N GLY A 15 29.95 21.27 -24.34
CA GLY A 15 28.72 22.05 -24.63
C GLY A 15 28.09 22.79 -23.43
N ALA A 16 28.33 22.35 -22.19
CA ALA A 16 27.56 22.79 -21.02
C ALA A 16 28.08 24.08 -20.32
N ARG A 17 28.99 24.85 -20.95
CA ARG A 17 29.49 26.13 -20.41
C ARG A 17 28.90 27.39 -21.06
N ARG A 18 27.93 27.26 -21.98
CA ARG A 18 27.27 28.42 -22.63
C ARG A 18 25.79 28.61 -22.32
N MET A 19 25.16 27.75 -21.52
CA MET A 19 23.73 27.89 -21.17
C MET A 19 23.47 28.38 -19.74
N VAL A 20 24.50 28.46 -18.90
CA VAL A 20 24.40 28.99 -17.52
C VAL A 20 24.56 30.51 -17.45
N SER A 21 24.81 31.21 -18.56
CA SER A 21 24.93 32.68 -18.60
C SER A 21 23.71 33.42 -19.17
N ARG A 22 22.58 32.75 -19.42
CA ARG A 22 21.36 33.40 -19.97
C ARG A 22 20.08 33.30 -19.14
N LEU A 23 20.10 32.68 -17.95
CA LEU A 23 18.95 32.65 -17.03
C LEU A 23 19.13 33.52 -15.77
N ALA A 24 20.19 34.32 -15.69
CA ALA A 24 20.44 35.21 -14.55
C ALA A 24 19.89 36.64 -14.72
N HIS A 25 19.04 36.93 -15.71
CA HIS A 25 18.55 38.28 -16.02
C HIS A 25 17.03 38.34 -16.35
N ALA A 26 16.19 37.96 -15.39
CA ALA A 26 14.80 38.43 -15.22
C ALA A 26 14.27 37.85 -13.89
N PRO A 27 14.41 38.56 -12.75
CA PRO A 27 13.41 39.55 -12.36
C PRO A 27 14.00 40.69 -11.49
N LYS A 28 14.32 41.85 -12.07
CA LYS A 28 14.76 43.06 -11.31
C LYS A 28 13.91 44.31 -11.57
N VAL A 29 12.81 44.19 -12.32
CA VAL A 29 11.99 45.37 -12.70
C VAL A 29 10.71 45.50 -11.86
N ALA A 30 10.23 44.43 -11.21
CA ALA A 30 9.04 44.49 -10.34
C ALA A 30 9.32 44.90 -8.88
N ALA A 31 10.50 44.58 -8.35
CA ALA A 31 10.88 44.92 -6.96
C ALA A 31 11.22 46.42 -6.75
N GLY A 32 11.56 47.14 -7.82
CA GLY A 32 11.93 48.57 -7.75
C GLY A 32 10.76 49.55 -7.63
N ARG A 33 9.52 49.12 -7.92
CA ARG A 33 8.34 49.99 -7.87
C ARG A 33 7.55 49.91 -6.56
N LEU A 34 7.61 48.81 -5.82
CA LEU A 34 7.01 48.71 -4.47
C LEU A 34 7.84 49.45 -3.39
N ALA A 35 9.16 49.46 -3.53
CA ALA A 35 10.07 50.07 -2.54
C ALA A 35 10.06 51.61 -2.51
N ARG A 36 9.34 52.27 -3.43
CA ARG A 36 9.15 53.74 -3.45
C ARG A 36 7.85 54.20 -2.77
N TRP A 37 6.92 53.30 -2.46
CA TRP A 37 5.64 53.67 -1.85
C TRP A 37 5.68 53.64 -0.31
N VAL A 38 6.67 52.97 0.30
CA VAL A 38 6.73 52.73 1.75
C VAL A 38 7.69 53.68 2.50
N ARG A 39 8.40 54.60 1.84
CA ARG A 39 9.35 55.54 2.49
C ARG A 39 8.77 56.92 2.83
N GLY A 40 7.52 56.98 3.31
CA GLY A 40 6.87 58.27 3.63
C GLY A 40 6.13 58.34 4.96
N ILE A 41 6.17 57.29 5.79
CA ILE A 41 5.44 57.27 7.06
C ILE A 41 6.45 57.27 8.20
N ASP A 42 6.67 58.46 8.76
CA ASP A 42 7.42 58.66 10.00
C ASP A 42 6.43 58.52 11.17
N LEU A 43 6.66 57.53 12.04
CA LEU A 43 5.83 57.23 13.21
C LEU A 43 6.49 57.79 14.48
N ARG A 44 6.43 59.11 14.66
CA ARG A 44 6.70 59.77 15.95
C ARG A 44 5.78 60.98 16.13
N GLU A 45 4.57 60.72 16.59
CA GLU A 45 3.79 61.48 17.62
C GLU A 45 2.28 61.12 17.53
N PRO A 46 1.51 61.24 18.64
CA PRO A 46 0.18 60.67 18.73
C PRO A 46 -0.88 61.64 18.21
N PHE A 47 -1.71 61.22 17.26
CA PHE A 47 -2.91 61.97 16.88
C PHE A 47 -4.13 61.05 16.70
N GLU A 48 -5.19 61.42 17.41
CA GLU A 48 -6.52 60.82 17.46
C GLU A 48 -7.17 60.72 16.07
N PHE A 49 -7.79 59.58 15.77
CA PHE A 49 -8.59 59.41 14.55
C PHE A 49 -10.09 59.57 14.85
N CYS A 50 -10.66 60.64 14.30
CA CYS A 50 -12.10 60.80 14.15
C CYS A 50 -12.55 60.12 12.84
N VAL A 51 -13.62 59.33 12.93
CA VAL A 51 -14.12 58.38 11.91
C VAL A 51 -14.87 59.10 10.78
N SER A 52 -14.67 58.67 9.52
CA SER A 52 -15.64 58.94 8.43
C SER A 52 -16.00 57.67 7.65
N LYS A 53 -17.30 57.50 7.41
CA LYS A 53 -18.04 56.23 7.36
C LYS A 53 -18.35 55.69 5.95
N ARG A 54 -17.50 55.92 4.94
CA ARG A 54 -17.84 55.57 3.53
C ARG A 54 -16.80 54.80 2.71
N MET A 55 -15.69 54.37 3.31
CA MET A 55 -14.63 53.61 2.60
C MET A 55 -14.41 52.18 3.10
N GLU A 56 -15.26 51.67 4.01
CA GLU A 56 -15.01 50.38 4.66
C GLU A 56 -15.60 49.17 3.92
N TRP A 57 -16.72 49.30 3.19
CA TRP A 57 -17.37 48.14 2.58
C TRP A 57 -16.59 47.51 1.41
N ALA A 58 -15.99 48.34 0.54
CA ALA A 58 -15.18 47.83 -0.57
C ALA A 58 -13.86 47.22 -0.07
N GLY A 59 -13.27 47.79 1.00
CA GLY A 59 -12.07 47.25 1.64
C GLY A 59 -12.35 45.93 2.37
N LEU A 60 -13.49 45.82 3.05
CA LEU A 60 -13.87 44.60 3.77
C LEU A 60 -14.17 43.43 2.81
N VAL A 61 -14.85 43.71 1.69
CA VAL A 61 -15.13 42.70 0.65
C VAL A 61 -13.83 42.27 -0.04
N ALA A 62 -12.93 43.21 -0.36
CA ALA A 62 -11.62 42.87 -0.92
C ALA A 62 -10.76 42.05 0.06
N LEU A 63 -10.80 42.37 1.35
CA LEU A 63 -10.11 41.62 2.40
C LEU A 63 -10.72 40.23 2.60
N LEU A 64 -12.04 40.08 2.57
CA LEU A 64 -12.73 38.80 2.66
C LEU A 64 -12.47 37.92 1.42
N CYS A 65 -12.48 38.50 0.21
CA CYS A 65 -12.10 37.79 -1.00
C CYS A 65 -10.62 37.40 -0.99
N ALA A 66 -9.73 38.27 -0.51
CA ALA A 66 -8.31 37.95 -0.35
C ALA A 66 -8.09 36.87 0.72
N LEU A 67 -8.83 36.89 1.83
CA LEU A 67 -8.76 35.86 2.87
C LEU A 67 -9.35 34.53 2.41
N LEU A 68 -10.42 34.53 1.60
CA LEU A 68 -10.99 33.32 0.97
C LEU A 68 -10.05 32.74 -0.09
N LEU A 69 -9.44 33.60 -0.91
CA LEU A 69 -8.40 33.21 -1.88
C LEU A 69 -7.12 32.73 -1.16
N CYS A 70 -6.75 33.34 -0.04
CA CYS A 70 -5.62 32.89 0.78
C CYS A 70 -5.93 31.62 1.58
N ALA A 71 -7.18 31.36 1.97
CA ALA A 71 -7.59 30.13 2.63
C ALA A 71 -7.65 28.96 1.64
N GLN A 72 -8.23 29.18 0.45
CA GLN A 72 -8.17 28.20 -0.64
C GLN A 72 -6.72 27.96 -1.11
N ASN A 73 -5.89 29.02 -1.16
CA ASN A 73 -4.47 28.89 -1.44
C ASN A 73 -3.66 28.31 -0.28
N ALA A 74 -4.08 28.41 0.98
CA ALA A 74 -3.35 27.82 2.11
C ALA A 74 -3.56 26.31 2.18
N ASP A 75 -4.75 25.82 1.84
CA ASP A 75 -5.02 24.38 1.73
C ASP A 75 -4.32 23.78 0.49
N THR A 76 -4.35 24.47 -0.66
CA THR A 76 -3.56 24.04 -1.83
C THR A 76 -2.06 24.27 -1.66
N MET A 77 -1.60 25.26 -0.91
CA MET A 77 -0.18 25.42 -0.53
C MET A 77 0.23 24.45 0.57
N SER A 78 -0.67 23.93 1.41
CA SER A 78 -0.35 22.86 2.35
C SER A 78 -0.14 21.54 1.59
N LEU A 79 -1.02 21.24 0.63
CA LEU A 79 -0.83 20.15 -0.32
C LEU A 79 0.44 20.37 -1.17
N MET A 80 0.62 21.53 -1.81
CA MET A 80 1.80 21.83 -2.63
C MET A 80 3.10 21.98 -1.83
N ASN A 81 3.07 22.39 -0.55
CA ASN A 81 4.26 22.39 0.32
C ASN A 81 4.62 20.98 0.78
N SER A 82 3.64 20.08 0.96
CA SER A 82 3.91 18.66 1.17
C SER A 82 4.58 18.04 -0.07
N PHE A 83 4.12 18.39 -1.28
CA PHE A 83 4.72 17.95 -2.55
C PHE A 83 6.07 18.61 -2.87
N THR A 84 6.25 19.92 -2.65
CA THR A 84 7.54 20.60 -2.90
C THR A 84 8.61 20.24 -1.87
N SER A 85 8.23 19.81 -0.66
CA SER A 85 9.16 19.18 0.29
C SER A 85 9.67 17.81 -0.19
N GLN A 86 8.86 17.08 -0.97
CA GLN A 86 9.26 15.84 -1.64
C GLN A 86 10.16 16.12 -2.87
N GLU A 87 9.85 17.16 -3.66
CA GLU A 87 10.67 17.58 -4.82
C GLU A 87 12.10 17.97 -4.43
N HIS A 88 12.29 18.64 -3.29
CA HIS A 88 13.63 19.01 -2.81
C HIS A 88 14.42 17.85 -2.19
N TRP A 89 13.76 16.82 -1.66
CA TRP A 89 14.44 15.72 -0.96
C TRP A 89 14.95 14.63 -1.90
N ALA A 90 14.15 14.17 -2.85
CA ALA A 90 14.58 13.06 -3.72
C ALA A 90 15.76 13.45 -4.63
N VAL A 91 15.89 14.74 -4.95
CA VAL A 91 17.05 15.31 -5.67
C VAL A 91 18.28 15.48 -4.76
N GLN A 92 18.10 15.59 -3.43
CA GLN A 92 19.20 15.70 -2.46
C GLN A 92 19.67 14.35 -1.91
N THR A 93 18.81 13.34 -1.75
CA THR A 93 19.23 11.99 -1.36
C THR A 93 19.98 11.23 -2.46
N GLN A 94 19.82 11.61 -3.73
CA GLN A 94 20.69 11.11 -4.81
C GLN A 94 22.15 11.61 -4.73
N LYS A 95 22.48 12.57 -3.85
CA LYS A 95 23.80 13.24 -3.87
C LYS A 95 24.60 13.22 -2.56
N MET A 96 24.19 12.50 -1.52
CA MET A 96 25.02 12.34 -0.33
C MET A 96 25.51 10.90 -0.14
N GLN A 97 26.82 10.77 -0.34
CA GLN A 97 27.65 9.57 -0.27
C GLN A 97 28.04 9.28 1.19
N ASN A 98 28.04 8.02 1.66
CA ASN A 98 29.27 7.25 1.92
C ASN A 98 28.99 5.81 2.42
N PHE A 99 29.67 4.86 1.79
CA PHE A 99 29.54 3.41 1.99
C PHE A 99 29.87 2.92 3.41
N ILE A 100 28.93 2.22 4.06
CA ILE A 100 29.14 1.37 5.24
C ILE A 100 28.36 0.07 5.04
N TYR A 101 29.05 -1.04 4.82
CA TYR A 101 28.41 -2.36 4.66
C TYR A 101 27.67 -2.79 5.92
N ILE A 102 26.38 -3.07 5.78
CA ILE A 102 25.51 -3.55 6.85
C ILE A 102 25.50 -5.08 6.84
N ASP A 103 25.84 -5.69 7.96
CA ASP A 103 25.57 -7.09 8.25
C ASP A 103 24.15 -7.23 8.80
N LEU A 104 23.25 -7.83 8.00
CA LEU A 104 21.83 -7.98 8.34
C LEU A 104 21.62 -8.71 9.67
N ALA A 105 22.55 -9.59 10.08
CA ALA A 105 22.48 -10.29 11.37
C ALA A 105 22.63 -9.35 12.59
N GLN A 106 23.23 -8.17 12.40
CA GLN A 106 23.41 -7.16 13.46
C GLN A 106 22.25 -6.16 13.54
N VAL A 107 21.47 -6.04 12.46
CA VAL A 107 20.34 -5.12 12.34
C VAL A 107 19.10 -5.64 13.06
N PHE A 108 18.75 -6.92 12.87
CA PHE A 108 17.53 -7.49 13.47
C PHE A 108 17.49 -7.36 15.01
N PRO A 109 18.57 -7.64 15.77
CA PRO A 109 18.55 -7.49 17.24
C PRO A 109 18.53 -6.03 17.73
N LEU A 110 18.93 -5.06 16.90
CA LEU A 110 18.89 -3.64 17.25
C LEU A 110 17.52 -3.03 16.95
N ALA A 111 16.91 -3.37 15.80
CA ALA A 111 15.55 -2.97 15.46
C ALA A 111 14.55 -3.51 16.50
N ARG A 112 14.70 -4.78 16.92
CA ARG A 112 13.87 -5.39 17.97
C ARG A 112 14.02 -4.67 19.31
N ARG A 113 15.25 -4.34 19.73
CA ARG A 113 15.51 -3.56 20.96
C ARG A 113 14.98 -2.12 20.92
N LEU A 114 14.89 -1.49 19.75
CA LEU A 114 14.29 -0.17 19.59
C LEU A 114 12.75 -0.24 19.65
N ALA A 115 12.16 -1.33 19.15
CA ALA A 115 10.73 -1.60 19.27
C ALA A 115 10.30 -1.90 20.73
N ASP A 116 11.16 -2.56 21.51
CA ASP A 116 10.87 -2.99 22.89
C ASP A 116 10.82 -1.83 23.93
N ASN A 117 11.25 -0.62 23.58
CA ASN A 117 11.41 0.49 24.53
C ASN A 117 10.27 1.54 24.51
N THR A 118 9.16 1.23 23.85
CA THR A 118 7.96 2.08 23.86
C THR A 118 6.82 1.38 24.59
N LYS A 119 6.01 2.16 25.33
CA LYS A 119 4.81 1.66 26.03
C LYS A 119 3.66 1.35 25.06
N TYR A 120 3.97 1.07 23.79
CA TYR A 120 3.01 0.87 22.72
C TYR A 120 2.54 -0.58 22.70
N ASP A 121 1.23 -0.77 22.61
CA ASP A 121 0.58 -2.06 22.41
C ASP A 121 -0.52 -1.82 21.37
N GLN A 122 -0.37 -2.41 20.18
CA GLN A 122 -1.30 -2.20 19.05
C GLN A 122 -2.74 -2.60 19.39
N ARG A 123 -2.92 -3.50 20.36
CA ARG A 123 -4.25 -3.96 20.76
C ARG A 123 -5.03 -2.90 21.51
N LEU A 124 -4.35 -1.90 22.10
CA LEU A 124 -5.00 -0.86 22.87
C LEU A 124 -5.90 0.06 22.04
N PRO A 125 -5.44 0.71 20.95
CA PRO A 125 -6.31 1.52 20.09
C PRO A 125 -7.41 0.69 19.45
N ILE A 126 -7.10 -0.54 18.99
CA ILE A 126 -8.09 -1.46 18.39
C ILE A 126 -9.16 -1.84 19.41
N GLY A 127 -8.75 -2.28 20.61
CA GLY A 127 -9.68 -2.65 21.68
C GLY A 127 -10.55 -1.49 22.15
N ALA A 128 -10.02 -0.27 22.21
CA ALA A 128 -10.79 0.92 22.53
C ALA A 128 -11.83 1.24 21.45
N LEU A 129 -11.47 1.08 20.17
CA LEU A 129 -12.40 1.17 19.04
C LEU A 129 -13.49 0.11 19.14
N TYR A 130 -13.14 -1.17 19.36
CA TYR A 130 -14.09 -2.27 19.44
C TYR A 130 -15.12 -2.06 20.55
N GLN A 131 -14.68 -1.61 21.73
CA GLN A 131 -15.60 -1.25 22.81
C GLN A 131 -16.55 -0.11 22.43
N GLN A 132 -16.09 0.86 21.64
CA GLN A 132 -16.94 1.95 21.16
C GLN A 132 -17.95 1.46 20.12
N VAL A 133 -17.54 0.58 19.20
CA VAL A 133 -18.43 -0.07 18.23
C VAL A 133 -19.51 -0.89 18.95
N ILE A 134 -19.16 -1.70 19.95
CA ILE A 134 -20.13 -2.47 20.74
C ILE A 134 -21.17 -1.54 21.37
N ARG A 135 -20.72 -0.46 22.03
CA ARG A 135 -21.63 0.51 22.66
C ARG A 135 -22.56 1.17 21.65
N GLU A 136 -22.04 1.52 20.47
CA GLU A 136 -22.83 2.15 19.42
C GLU A 136 -23.88 1.18 18.84
N LEU A 137 -23.49 -0.06 18.52
CA LEU A 137 -24.42 -1.08 18.05
C LEU A 137 -25.55 -1.32 19.06
N GLU A 138 -25.24 -1.30 20.36
CA GLU A 138 -26.25 -1.41 21.43
C GLU A 138 -27.16 -0.18 21.51
N SER A 139 -26.60 1.04 21.45
CA SER A 139 -27.40 2.28 21.61
C SER A 139 -28.21 2.64 20.37
N SER A 140 -27.74 2.24 19.19
CA SER A 140 -28.26 2.68 17.88
C SER A 140 -28.92 1.53 17.12
N ALA A 141 -29.35 0.48 17.84
CA ALA A 141 -30.09 -0.68 17.30
C ALA A 141 -29.42 -1.34 16.09
N GLY A 142 -28.09 -1.53 16.16
CA GLY A 142 -27.29 -2.17 15.12
C GLY A 142 -26.71 -1.23 14.06
N SER A 143 -27.01 0.07 14.10
CA SER A 143 -26.43 1.05 13.17
C SER A 143 -25.12 1.65 13.69
N LEU A 144 -24.16 1.83 12.78
CA LEU A 144 -22.95 2.64 13.00
C LEU A 144 -23.01 3.99 12.25
N GLU A 145 -24.12 4.29 11.60
CA GLU A 145 -24.34 5.51 10.82
C GLU A 145 -24.34 6.73 11.76
N GLY A 146 -23.17 7.39 11.87
CA GLY A 146 -22.95 8.53 12.77
C GLY A 146 -21.81 8.33 13.76
N LEU A 147 -21.32 7.10 13.93
CA LEU A 147 -20.12 6.86 14.70
C LEU A 147 -18.90 7.41 13.95
N ALA A 148 -18.27 8.43 14.55
CA ALA A 148 -17.00 8.95 14.10
C ALA A 148 -16.00 8.99 15.25
N VAL A 149 -14.78 8.54 15.00
CA VAL A 149 -13.70 8.53 16.00
C VAL A 149 -12.60 9.52 15.66
N ASP A 150 -12.04 10.17 16.68
CA ASP A 150 -10.79 10.90 16.53
C ASP A 150 -9.68 9.92 16.13
N PHE A 151 -8.72 10.36 15.32
CA PHE A 151 -7.60 9.52 14.89
C PHE A 151 -6.28 10.30 14.85
N HIS A 152 -5.20 9.65 15.28
CA HIS A 152 -3.85 10.13 15.04
C HIS A 152 -2.89 8.93 14.98
N TRP A 153 -2.03 8.85 13.97
CA TRP A 153 -1.16 7.68 13.77
C TRP A 153 -0.27 7.33 14.97
N ALA A 154 0.16 8.30 15.77
CA ALA A 154 0.89 8.06 17.02
C ALA A 154 0.13 7.25 18.10
N ASP A 155 -1.20 7.09 17.96
CA ASP A 155 -2.00 6.19 18.79
C ASP A 155 -2.06 4.77 18.22
N TRP A 156 -1.82 4.62 16.91
CA TRP A 156 -2.01 3.40 16.13
C TRP A 156 -0.70 2.79 15.63
N MET A 157 0.44 3.46 15.78
CA MET A 157 1.76 2.97 15.36
C MET A 157 2.81 3.15 16.46
N ASN A 158 3.73 2.19 16.54
CA ASN A 158 4.95 2.33 17.32
C ASN A 158 5.90 3.33 16.65
N LEU A 159 6.12 4.48 17.28
CA LEU A 159 7.03 5.54 16.80
C LEU A 159 8.40 5.51 17.52
N GLY A 160 8.76 4.39 18.13
CA GLY A 160 10.04 4.22 18.81
C GLY A 160 10.37 5.34 19.81
N ASN A 161 11.66 5.71 19.87
CA ASN A 161 12.13 6.82 20.69
C ASN A 161 11.61 8.18 20.20
N SER A 162 11.25 8.30 18.92
CA SER A 162 10.69 9.53 18.35
C SER A 162 9.36 9.89 19.04
N GLY A 163 8.54 8.88 19.34
CA GLY A 163 7.29 9.04 20.10
C GLY A 163 7.48 9.72 21.46
N LEU A 164 8.54 9.38 22.21
CA LEU A 164 8.85 10.01 23.50
C LEU A 164 9.19 11.50 23.36
N ILE A 165 9.90 11.85 22.28
CA ILE A 165 10.27 13.23 21.97
C ILE A 165 9.01 14.03 21.61
N PHE A 166 8.13 13.45 20.79
CA PHE A 166 6.86 14.09 20.43
C PHE A 166 5.93 14.27 21.65
N GLU A 167 5.82 13.26 22.53
CA GLU A 167 5.06 13.40 23.77
C GLU A 167 5.61 14.51 24.68
N ALA A 168 6.94 14.60 24.79
CA ALA A 168 7.58 15.67 25.55
C ALA A 168 7.33 17.05 24.92
N TYR A 169 7.36 17.13 23.58
CA TYR A 169 7.03 18.34 22.83
C TYR A 169 5.58 18.78 23.09
N GLU A 170 4.59 17.89 22.94
CA GLU A 170 3.18 18.21 23.19
C GLU A 170 2.90 18.67 24.63
N ARG A 171 3.59 18.08 25.62
CA ARG A 171 3.44 18.48 27.04
C ARG A 171 3.91 19.91 27.32
N GLN A 172 4.75 20.48 26.46
CA GLN A 172 5.22 21.85 26.59
C GLN A 172 4.27 22.88 25.94
N ARG A 173 3.06 22.44 25.52
CA ARG A 173 1.86 23.05 24.87
C ARG A 173 1.66 24.57 24.75
N ARG A 174 2.45 25.45 25.37
CA ARG A 174 2.17 26.89 25.50
C ARG A 174 2.73 27.80 24.38
N ALA A 175 3.48 27.30 23.39
CA ALA A 175 4.01 28.16 22.32
C ALA A 175 4.37 27.43 21.00
N HIS A 176 3.65 26.38 20.62
CA HIS A 176 4.01 25.63 19.41
C HIS A 176 3.41 26.25 18.15
N THR A 177 4.28 26.71 17.26
CA THR A 177 3.96 27.09 15.87
C THR A 177 4.29 25.93 14.94
N GLN A 178 3.70 25.90 13.74
CA GLN A 178 4.09 24.95 12.67
C GLN A 178 5.60 25.00 12.39
N GLU A 179 6.22 26.19 12.50
CA GLU A 179 7.66 26.39 12.39
C GLU A 179 8.45 25.66 13.50
N SER A 180 7.96 25.71 14.75
CA SER A 180 8.61 24.99 15.86
C SER A 180 8.51 23.48 15.72
N PHE A 181 7.42 22.97 15.11
CA PHE A 181 7.28 21.56 14.78
C PHE A 181 8.21 21.17 13.63
N GLN A 182 8.28 21.98 12.57
CA GLN A 182 9.23 21.78 11.48
C GLN A 182 10.67 21.71 11.99
N LYS A 183 11.09 22.61 12.88
CA LYS A 183 12.42 22.55 13.51
C LYS A 183 12.63 21.25 14.29
N LEU A 184 11.64 20.80 15.07
CA LEU A 184 11.73 19.52 15.78
C LEU A 184 11.87 18.35 14.81
N TRP A 185 11.03 18.31 13.77
CA TRP A 185 11.09 17.32 12.71
C TRP A 185 12.46 17.32 12.02
N GLU A 186 13.00 18.51 11.69
CA GLU A 186 14.32 18.68 11.13
C GLU A 186 15.43 18.15 12.05
N CYS A 187 15.34 18.40 13.35
CA CYS A 187 16.30 17.88 14.33
C CYS A 187 16.21 16.36 14.53
N ILE A 188 15.01 15.78 14.49
CA ILE A 188 14.80 14.32 14.63
C ILE A 188 15.36 13.61 13.39
N ARG A 189 15.12 14.16 12.19
CA ARG A 189 15.59 13.57 10.93
C ARG A 189 17.07 13.81 10.64
N SER A 190 17.67 14.91 11.11
CA SER A 190 19.06 15.26 10.78
C SER A 190 20.10 14.48 11.59
N ASP A 191 19.66 13.61 12.51
CA ASP A 191 20.50 12.86 13.44
C ASP A 191 21.42 13.74 14.31
N ASP A 192 21.17 15.06 14.37
CA ASP A 192 22.03 16.04 15.08
C ASP A 192 22.14 15.77 16.59
N PHE A 193 21.14 15.09 17.16
CA PHE A 193 21.16 14.64 18.56
C PHE A 193 22.27 13.61 18.84
N MET A 194 22.72 12.88 17.82
CA MET A 194 23.64 11.74 17.96
C MET A 194 24.73 11.83 16.88
N ARG A 195 25.57 12.87 16.93
CA ARG A 195 26.80 13.06 16.11
C ARG A 195 27.79 11.86 16.09
N ARG A 196 27.41 10.69 16.60
CA ARG A 196 28.23 9.48 16.74
C ARG A 196 27.58 8.18 16.23
N SER A 197 26.33 8.16 15.75
CA SER A 197 25.72 6.92 15.22
C SER A 197 25.38 7.04 13.73
N GLN A 198 26.32 6.64 12.87
CA GLN A 198 26.09 6.49 11.42
C GLN A 198 25.30 5.20 11.13
N ASN A 199 24.05 5.08 11.60
CA ASN A 199 23.20 3.92 11.28
C ASN A 199 22.06 4.33 10.33
N PRO A 200 22.17 4.02 9.02
CA PRO A 200 21.16 4.37 8.02
C PRO A 200 19.75 3.88 8.35
N LEU A 201 19.62 2.71 8.97
CA LEU A 201 18.32 2.17 9.37
C LEU A 201 17.67 3.01 10.46
N LEU A 202 18.45 3.39 11.48
CA LEU A 202 17.93 4.20 12.58
C LEU A 202 17.50 5.60 12.09
N ALA A 203 18.26 6.17 11.16
CA ALA A 203 17.89 7.43 10.51
C ALA A 203 16.58 7.29 9.72
N GLN A 204 16.41 6.21 8.96
CA GLN A 204 15.19 5.94 8.19
C GLN A 204 13.97 5.67 9.09
N LEU A 205 14.14 4.95 10.21
CA LEU A 205 13.09 4.75 11.22
C LEU A 205 12.63 6.09 11.80
N LYS A 206 13.56 6.94 12.27
CA LYS A 206 13.23 8.27 12.80
C LYS A 206 12.55 9.17 11.78
N HIS A 207 12.98 9.10 10.52
CA HIS A 207 12.38 9.86 9.43
C HIS A 207 10.92 9.42 9.21
N SER A 208 10.70 8.12 9.14
CA SER A 208 9.37 7.50 9.02
C SER A 208 8.48 7.88 10.20
N ASP A 209 8.98 7.75 11.43
CA ASP A 209 8.25 8.13 12.66
C ASP A 209 7.81 9.60 12.63
N ALA A 210 8.73 10.49 12.24
CA ALA A 210 8.49 11.92 12.23
C ALA A 210 7.51 12.33 11.12
N TRP A 211 7.54 11.63 9.98
CA TRP A 211 6.55 11.79 8.93
C TRP A 211 5.18 11.29 9.36
N ILE A 212 5.08 10.08 9.92
CA ILE A 212 3.84 9.50 10.45
C ILE A 212 3.21 10.43 11.49
N TYR A 213 4.01 10.97 12.41
CA TYR A 213 3.50 11.86 13.45
C TYR A 213 2.97 13.18 12.88
N GLY A 214 3.75 13.84 12.02
CA GLY A 214 3.54 15.25 11.64
C GLY A 214 2.85 15.51 10.32
N PHE A 215 2.97 14.58 9.36
CA PHE A 215 2.68 14.84 7.96
C PHE A 215 1.71 13.81 7.35
N GLN A 216 1.74 12.56 7.81
CA GLN A 216 0.78 11.56 7.32
C GLN A 216 -0.65 11.93 7.71
N ASP A 217 -1.52 12.04 6.71
CA ASP A 217 -2.94 12.31 6.93
C ASP A 217 -3.62 11.12 7.63
N PRO A 218 -4.59 11.37 8.52
CA PRO A 218 -5.40 10.31 9.08
C PRO A 218 -6.20 9.59 7.96
N PRO A 219 -6.53 8.30 8.14
CA PRO A 219 -7.47 7.64 7.25
C PRO A 219 -8.83 8.34 7.32
N GLU A 220 -9.64 8.23 6.27
CA GLU A 220 -11.01 8.74 6.23
C GLU A 220 -11.98 7.83 7.00
N ARG A 221 -11.62 6.56 7.15
CA ARG A 221 -12.40 5.52 7.81
C ARG A 221 -11.53 4.35 8.27
N ILE A 222 -12.09 3.55 9.17
CA ILE A 222 -11.52 2.31 9.69
C ILE A 222 -12.52 1.19 9.43
N ASP A 223 -12.06 0.13 8.76
CA ASP A 223 -12.87 -1.05 8.43
C ASP A 223 -12.41 -2.21 9.30
N ILE A 224 -13.36 -2.84 9.99
CA ILE A 224 -13.09 -3.91 10.94
C ILE A 224 -13.57 -5.22 10.33
N ILE A 225 -12.65 -6.13 10.05
CA ILE A 225 -12.96 -7.50 9.65
C ILE A 225 -13.03 -8.37 10.92
N THR A 226 -14.03 -9.22 10.97
CA THR A 226 -14.21 -10.24 12.02
C THR A 226 -14.70 -11.52 11.39
N THR A 227 -14.74 -12.61 12.16
CA THR A 227 -15.17 -13.92 11.67
C THR A 227 -16.59 -13.89 11.09
N LYS A 228 -17.46 -13.01 11.58
CA LYS A 228 -18.88 -12.96 11.18
C LYS A 228 -19.38 -11.58 10.78
N GLY A 229 -18.50 -10.62 10.53
CA GLY A 229 -18.91 -9.25 10.27
C GLY A 229 -17.85 -8.37 9.64
N PHE A 230 -18.33 -7.29 9.02
CA PHE A 230 -17.54 -6.21 8.48
C PHE A 230 -18.15 -4.88 8.92
N TYR A 231 -17.38 -4.06 9.63
CA TYR A 231 -17.90 -2.87 10.30
C TYR A 231 -17.13 -1.63 9.87
N GLU A 232 -17.87 -0.64 9.39
CA GLU A 232 -17.32 0.59 8.82
C GLU A 232 -17.41 1.72 9.86
N VAL A 233 -16.29 2.35 10.20
CA VAL A 233 -16.23 3.42 11.20
C VAL A 233 -15.60 4.67 10.60
N ALA A 234 -16.31 5.80 10.63
CA ALA A 234 -15.78 7.06 10.09
C ALA A 234 -14.70 7.66 11.00
N VAL A 235 -13.76 8.41 10.40
CA VAL A 235 -12.78 9.22 11.14
C VAL A 235 -13.19 10.69 11.13
N ALA A 236 -13.21 11.31 12.31
CA ALA A 236 -13.69 12.67 12.50
C ALA A 236 -12.63 13.73 12.18
N GLN A 237 -11.45 13.63 12.80
CA GLN A 237 -10.39 14.65 12.75
C GLN A 237 -9.05 14.07 13.18
N ARG A 238 -7.96 14.73 12.75
CA ARG A 238 -6.58 14.44 13.17
C ARG A 238 -6.35 14.87 14.63
N ARG A 239 -6.75 14.03 15.58
CA ARG A 239 -6.61 14.27 17.02
C ARG A 239 -6.26 12.98 17.74
N ARG A 240 -5.38 13.07 18.73
CA ARG A 240 -5.11 11.94 19.63
C ARG A 240 -6.41 11.48 20.28
N VAL A 241 -6.63 10.18 20.34
CA VAL A 241 -7.85 9.52 20.82
C VAL A 241 -8.08 9.74 22.34
N GLY A 242 -7.18 10.42 23.06
CA GLY A 242 -7.52 10.97 24.37
C GLY A 242 -6.54 12.02 24.88
N GLU A 243 -7.06 13.17 25.36
CA GLU A 243 -6.31 14.06 26.25
C GLU A 243 -6.02 13.41 27.62
N GLN A 244 -6.74 12.33 27.95
CA GLN A 244 -6.55 11.47 29.12
C GLN A 244 -5.68 10.22 28.82
N GLY A 245 -5.32 9.99 27.55
CA GLY A 245 -4.59 8.80 27.07
C GLY A 245 -5.51 7.62 26.72
N LEU A 246 -5.12 6.84 25.69
CA LEU A 246 -5.80 5.61 25.25
C LEU A 246 -6.05 4.61 26.40
N TRP A 247 -5.12 4.57 27.35
CA TRP A 247 -5.20 3.74 28.55
C TRP A 247 -6.40 4.08 29.42
N ASP A 248 -6.60 5.36 29.74
CA ASP A 248 -7.75 5.80 30.54
C ASP A 248 -9.07 5.53 29.79
N ARG A 249 -9.08 5.63 28.45
CA ARG A 249 -10.25 5.36 27.61
C ARG A 249 -10.63 3.87 27.58
N TYR A 250 -9.66 2.96 27.50
CA TYR A 250 -9.92 1.51 27.49
C TYR A 250 -10.30 0.95 28.87
N TYR A 251 -9.63 1.38 29.93
CA TYR A 251 -9.85 0.86 31.30
C TYR A 251 -10.92 1.65 32.08
N GLY A 252 -11.34 2.83 31.60
CA GLY A 252 -12.36 3.64 32.25
C GLY A 252 -11.96 4.25 33.60
N VAL A 253 -10.66 4.27 33.94
CA VAL A 253 -10.14 4.79 35.21
C VAL A 253 -8.99 5.76 34.93
N ARG A 254 -9.07 7.00 35.44
CA ARG A 254 -7.93 7.93 35.43
C ARG A 254 -6.78 7.32 36.22
N HIS A 255 -5.62 7.14 35.58
CA HIS A 255 -4.37 6.69 36.21
C HIS A 255 -4.32 5.20 36.58
N ALA A 256 -4.82 4.30 35.72
CA ALA A 256 -4.34 2.93 35.78
C ALA A 256 -2.80 2.96 35.58
N LYS A 257 -2.01 2.65 36.62
CA LYS A 257 -0.57 2.49 36.46
C LYS A 257 -0.36 1.39 35.43
N TRP A 258 0.17 1.73 34.25
CA TRP A 258 0.58 0.74 33.28
C TRP A 258 1.52 -0.25 33.97
N THR A 259 1.13 -1.52 33.98
CA THR A 259 1.99 -2.63 34.36
C THR A 259 2.05 -3.59 33.19
N ARG A 260 3.11 -4.40 33.11
CA ARG A 260 3.19 -5.48 32.11
C ARG A 260 1.96 -6.41 32.14
N ARG A 261 1.30 -6.53 33.31
CA ARG A 261 0.05 -7.29 33.50
C ARG A 261 -1.19 -6.60 32.94
N SER A 262 -1.17 -5.28 32.75
CA SER A 262 -2.30 -4.55 32.15
C SER A 262 -2.53 -5.00 30.70
N GLY A 263 -1.47 -5.11 29.89
CA GLY A 263 -1.56 -5.62 28.52
C GLY A 263 -2.08 -7.07 28.40
N ALA A 264 -2.01 -7.88 29.46
CA ALA A 264 -2.54 -9.25 29.46
C ALA A 264 -4.08 -9.31 29.50
N THR A 265 -4.77 -8.18 29.68
CA THR A 265 -6.24 -8.13 29.75
C THR A 265 -6.91 -7.67 28.45
N ILE A 266 -6.14 -7.30 27.43
CA ILE A 266 -6.68 -6.88 26.12
C ILE A 266 -6.84 -8.12 25.24
N ASP A 267 -8.09 -8.56 25.10
CA ASP A 267 -8.47 -9.76 24.35
C ASP A 267 -9.30 -9.33 23.13
N LEU A 268 -8.61 -9.12 22.00
CA LEU A 268 -9.24 -8.68 20.75
C LEU A 268 -10.17 -9.74 20.16
N LYS A 269 -9.81 -11.03 20.27
CA LYS A 269 -10.63 -12.16 19.83
C LYS A 269 -11.99 -12.15 20.54
N ARG A 270 -11.99 -11.98 21.87
CA ARG A 270 -13.24 -11.86 22.64
C ARG A 270 -14.03 -10.61 22.29
N LEU A 271 -13.36 -9.47 22.08
CA LEU A 271 -14.04 -8.23 21.70
C LEU A 271 -14.68 -8.34 20.31
N ALA A 272 -14.00 -8.91 19.31
CA ALA A 272 -14.54 -9.17 17.98
C ALA A 272 -15.77 -10.09 18.03
N ARG A 273 -15.66 -11.23 18.75
CA ARG A 273 -16.82 -12.12 18.99
C ARG A 273 -17.99 -11.41 19.70
N THR A 274 -17.70 -10.42 20.53
CA THR A 274 -18.74 -9.61 21.20
C THR A 274 -19.38 -8.62 20.22
N ILE A 275 -18.62 -8.01 19.31
CA ILE A 275 -19.18 -7.21 18.20
C ILE A 275 -20.13 -8.09 17.40
N ASP A 276 -19.68 -9.26 16.93
CA ASP A 276 -20.49 -10.19 16.14
C ASP A 276 -21.77 -10.62 16.86
N ALA A 277 -21.67 -11.02 18.13
CA ALA A 277 -22.82 -11.41 18.93
C ALA A 277 -23.80 -10.25 19.18
N THR A 278 -23.32 -9.00 19.15
CA THR A 278 -24.15 -7.80 19.29
C THR A 278 -24.83 -7.44 17.98
N ALA A 279 -24.07 -7.45 16.87
CA ALA A 279 -24.56 -7.18 15.53
C ALA A 279 -25.59 -8.22 15.07
N ALA A 280 -25.36 -9.50 15.37
CA ALA A 280 -26.27 -10.61 15.05
C ALA A 280 -27.68 -10.50 15.65
N ARG A 281 -27.93 -9.53 16.55
CA ARG A 281 -29.27 -9.21 17.05
C ARG A 281 -30.08 -8.37 16.06
N TYR A 282 -29.42 -7.77 15.07
CA TYR A 282 -29.98 -6.75 14.18
C TYR A 282 -29.77 -7.06 12.70
N VAL A 283 -28.63 -7.66 12.34
CA VAL A 283 -28.24 -8.00 10.96
C VAL A 283 -27.74 -9.43 10.89
N ASP A 284 -27.93 -10.08 9.74
CA ASP A 284 -27.39 -11.41 9.51
C ASP A 284 -25.84 -11.37 9.44
N PRO A 285 -25.16 -12.37 10.03
CA PRO A 285 -23.71 -12.50 9.93
C PRO A 285 -23.21 -12.49 8.49
N VAL A 286 -22.05 -11.85 8.27
CA VAL A 286 -21.30 -11.99 7.02
C VAL A 286 -20.87 -13.45 6.88
N SER A 287 -21.13 -14.02 5.71
CA SER A 287 -20.58 -15.30 5.31
C SER A 287 -19.49 -15.04 4.29
N TRP A 288 -18.24 -15.28 4.71
CA TRP A 288 -17.07 -15.11 3.85
C TRP A 288 -17.03 -16.12 2.69
N ASP A 289 -17.81 -17.19 2.77
CA ASP A 289 -17.93 -18.23 1.74
C ASP A 289 -19.15 -18.05 0.81
N ASP A 290 -20.14 -17.20 1.17
CA ASP A 290 -21.37 -17.00 0.38
C ASP A 290 -21.16 -15.98 -0.75
N PRO A 291 -21.82 -16.18 -1.90
CA PRO A 291 -21.16 -16.76 -3.05
C PRO A 291 -20.21 -15.76 -3.71
N VAL A 292 -18.90 -16.05 -3.61
CA VAL A 292 -17.92 -15.52 -4.55
C VAL A 292 -18.24 -16.13 -5.92
N PRO A 293 -18.56 -15.36 -6.96
CA PRO A 293 -18.95 -15.92 -8.25
C PRO A 293 -17.84 -16.80 -8.83
N GLU A 294 -18.21 -18.00 -9.27
CA GLU A 294 -17.30 -18.93 -9.97
C GLU A 294 -16.73 -18.28 -11.23
N GLU A 295 -17.58 -17.56 -11.96
CA GLU A 295 -17.21 -16.82 -13.15
C GLU A 295 -17.65 -15.37 -12.99
N VAL A 296 -16.81 -14.47 -13.48
CA VAL A 296 -17.08 -13.03 -13.52
C VAL A 296 -16.82 -12.56 -14.94
N TYR A 297 -17.77 -11.77 -15.46
CA TYR A 297 -17.61 -11.05 -16.71
C TYR A 297 -17.42 -9.57 -16.40
N VAL A 298 -16.30 -9.00 -16.84
CA VAL A 298 -16.03 -7.56 -16.76
C VAL A 298 -16.48 -6.91 -18.07
N PRO A 299 -17.56 -6.12 -18.09
CA PRO A 299 -18.05 -5.51 -19.31
C PRO A 299 -17.14 -4.37 -19.77
N ASP A 300 -17.10 -4.09 -21.08
CA ASP A 300 -16.30 -3.01 -21.67
C ASP A 300 -16.59 -1.65 -21.03
N GLU A 301 -17.85 -1.42 -20.67
CA GLU A 301 -18.29 -0.20 -20.01
C GLU A 301 -17.64 0.03 -18.63
N ASP A 302 -17.04 -1.01 -18.03
CA ASP A 302 -16.26 -0.89 -16.80
C ASP A 302 -14.79 -0.57 -17.07
N MET A 303 -14.28 -0.92 -18.25
CA MET A 303 -12.95 -0.49 -18.73
C MET A 303 -12.99 0.95 -19.28
N ARG A 304 -14.17 1.45 -19.66
CA ARG A 304 -14.42 2.83 -20.10
C ARG A 304 -14.46 3.79 -18.94
N TRP A 305 -13.31 4.44 -18.70
CA TRP A 305 -13.21 5.53 -17.75
C TRP A 305 -12.28 6.60 -18.30
N ASP A 306 -12.71 7.87 -18.20
CA ASP A 306 -11.95 9.03 -18.64
C ASP A 306 -12.01 10.15 -17.58
N LEU A 307 -10.84 10.67 -17.23
CA LEU A 307 -10.68 11.68 -16.20
C LEU A 307 -11.46 12.96 -16.51
N ASP A 308 -11.36 13.46 -17.74
CA ASP A 308 -11.99 14.72 -18.13
C ASP A 308 -13.53 14.58 -18.18
N ALA A 309 -14.02 13.45 -18.68
CA ALA A 309 -15.43 13.11 -18.72
C ALA A 309 -16.02 12.99 -17.31
N GLU A 310 -15.34 12.30 -16.39
CA GLU A 310 -15.84 12.10 -15.02
C GLU A 310 -15.84 13.41 -14.23
N VAL A 311 -14.80 14.25 -14.37
CA VAL A 311 -14.78 15.61 -13.81
C VAL A 311 -15.97 16.41 -14.32
N LYS A 312 -16.25 16.41 -15.62
CA LYS A 312 -17.38 17.14 -16.21
C LYS A 312 -18.72 16.61 -15.72
N LYS A 313 -18.89 15.28 -15.63
CA LYS A 313 -20.08 14.61 -15.13
C LYS A 313 -20.38 15.02 -13.68
N LEU A 314 -19.38 14.92 -12.80
CA LEU A 314 -19.53 15.31 -11.41
C LEU A 314 -19.79 16.81 -11.28
N GLN A 315 -19.06 17.68 -12.01
CA GLN A 315 -19.30 19.12 -11.99
C GLN A 315 -20.75 19.49 -12.28
N ALA A 316 -21.35 18.85 -13.30
CA ALA A 316 -22.72 19.10 -13.73
C ALA A 316 -23.80 18.62 -12.74
N LYS A 317 -23.51 17.65 -11.86
CA LYS A 317 -24.46 17.15 -10.85
C LYS A 317 -24.82 18.24 -9.83
N GLN A 318 -26.10 18.58 -9.65
CA GLN A 318 -26.48 19.64 -8.69
C GLN A 318 -26.33 19.17 -7.22
N ASP A 319 -26.94 18.03 -6.88
CA ASP A 319 -26.98 17.51 -5.50
C ASP A 319 -25.86 16.48 -5.25
N LYS A 320 -24.62 16.97 -5.08
CA LYS A 320 -23.46 16.13 -4.75
C LYS A 320 -23.43 15.75 -3.27
N THR A 321 -23.13 14.48 -2.98
CA THR A 321 -22.80 14.04 -1.61
C THR A 321 -21.48 14.66 -1.11
N LYS A 322 -21.17 14.51 0.18
CA LYS A 322 -19.88 14.97 0.74
C LYS A 322 -18.72 14.24 0.04
N GLN A 323 -18.84 12.94 -0.14
CA GLN A 323 -17.87 12.08 -0.80
C GLN A 323 -17.66 12.48 -2.27
N GLU A 324 -18.73 12.77 -3.00
CA GLU A 324 -18.63 13.22 -4.39
C GLU A 324 -17.95 14.59 -4.54
N LYS A 325 -18.11 15.48 -3.56
CA LYS A 325 -17.40 16.77 -3.55
C LYS A 325 -15.90 16.57 -3.34
N VAL A 326 -15.52 15.71 -2.40
CA VAL A 326 -14.12 15.35 -2.13
C VAL A 326 -13.51 14.66 -3.34
N HIS A 327 -14.21 13.69 -3.92
CA HIS A 327 -13.76 12.97 -5.10
C HIS A 327 -13.61 13.91 -6.32
N LEU A 328 -14.57 14.80 -6.58
CA LEU A 328 -14.42 15.82 -7.63
C LEU A 328 -13.19 16.72 -7.40
N GLN A 329 -12.91 17.10 -6.15
CA GLN A 329 -11.71 17.88 -5.83
C GLN A 329 -10.43 17.10 -6.15
N ARG A 330 -10.37 15.80 -5.82
CA ARG A 330 -9.23 14.92 -6.14
C ARG A 330 -9.03 14.78 -7.64
N LEU A 331 -10.09 14.52 -8.41
CA LEU A 331 -9.98 14.41 -9.86
C LEU A 331 -9.51 15.71 -10.51
N LYS A 332 -9.98 16.87 -10.04
CA LYS A 332 -9.45 18.18 -10.50
C LYS A 332 -7.97 18.35 -10.18
N GLN A 333 -7.54 17.98 -8.98
CA GLN A 333 -6.12 18.02 -8.62
C GLN A 333 -5.29 17.12 -9.53
N CYS A 334 -5.77 15.91 -9.84
CA CYS A 334 -5.13 15.01 -10.80
C CYS A 334 -5.03 15.65 -12.19
N GLN A 335 -6.14 16.23 -12.67
CA GLN A 335 -6.22 16.90 -13.97
C GLN A 335 -5.21 18.06 -14.07
N GLU A 336 -5.06 18.84 -13.01
CA GLU A 336 -4.13 19.98 -12.90
C GLU A 336 -2.66 19.58 -12.65
N ALA A 337 -2.40 18.38 -12.12
CA ALA A 337 -1.05 17.93 -11.78
C ALA A 337 -0.12 17.79 -12.99
N GLY A 338 1.20 17.89 -12.80
CA GLY A 338 2.17 17.47 -13.82
C GLY A 338 2.17 15.95 -14.02
N GLY A 339 2.78 15.46 -15.10
CA GLY A 339 3.01 14.02 -15.32
C GLY A 339 4.21 13.44 -14.55
N GLU A 340 4.76 14.20 -13.61
CA GLU A 340 5.94 13.85 -12.81
C GLU A 340 5.48 13.27 -11.46
N ALA A 341 5.24 11.96 -11.41
CA ALA A 341 4.81 11.24 -10.20
C ALA A 341 5.98 10.53 -9.50
N MET A 342 7.20 11.08 -9.61
CA MET A 342 8.44 10.45 -9.12
C MET A 342 8.48 10.21 -7.61
N PHE A 343 7.58 10.83 -6.85
CA PHE A 343 7.62 10.85 -5.39
C PHE A 343 6.36 10.33 -4.71
N PHE A 344 5.45 9.75 -5.49
CA PHE A 344 4.26 9.12 -4.94
C PHE A 344 4.47 7.63 -4.73
N PHE A 345 3.95 7.10 -3.61
CA PHE A 345 4.33 5.81 -3.03
C PHE A 345 5.85 5.60 -2.97
N PRO A 346 6.58 6.51 -2.29
CA PRO A 346 8.02 6.40 -2.16
C PRO A 346 8.40 5.12 -1.40
N ILE A 347 9.60 4.60 -1.69
CA ILE A 347 10.15 3.44 -1.00
C ILE A 347 11.01 3.86 0.19
N ASN A 348 11.14 3.01 1.21
CA ASN A 348 12.13 3.23 2.28
C ASN A 348 13.51 2.83 1.79
N TYR A 349 14.24 3.80 1.22
CA TYR A 349 15.60 3.56 0.79
C TYR A 349 16.54 3.38 2.00
N LEU A 350 17.17 2.22 2.09
CA LEU A 350 18.17 1.90 3.11
C LEU A 350 19.57 1.97 2.50
N GLU A 351 20.39 2.90 2.99
CA GLU A 351 21.78 3.01 2.53
C GLU A 351 22.57 1.73 2.83
N ASN A 352 23.29 1.20 1.83
CA ASN A 352 24.09 -0.03 1.90
C ASN A 352 23.30 -1.35 2.04
N ASP A 353 22.01 -1.33 1.72
CA ASP A 353 21.21 -2.54 1.57
C ASP A 353 21.52 -3.24 0.23
N ARG A 354 22.54 -4.11 0.25
CA ARG A 354 22.90 -4.93 -0.92
C ARG A 354 21.79 -5.87 -1.37
N SER A 355 20.93 -6.28 -0.45
CA SER A 355 19.80 -7.17 -0.72
C SER A 355 18.59 -6.43 -1.28
N ARG A 356 18.59 -5.09 -1.29
CA ARG A 356 17.42 -4.28 -1.67
C ARG A 356 16.17 -4.64 -0.85
N SER A 357 16.36 -5.09 0.40
CA SER A 357 15.27 -5.43 1.33
C SER A 357 14.34 -4.25 1.63
N GLY A 358 14.80 -3.00 1.48
CA GLY A 358 13.97 -1.80 1.60
C GLY A 358 13.23 -1.38 0.31
N ASP A 359 13.63 -1.88 -0.86
CA ASP A 359 13.12 -1.41 -2.16
C ASP A 359 11.63 -1.75 -2.37
N HIS A 360 11.11 -2.76 -1.68
CA HIS A 360 9.70 -3.14 -1.69
C HIS A 360 8.98 -2.80 -0.37
N THR A 361 9.35 -1.67 0.26
CA THR A 361 8.62 -1.16 1.43
C THR A 361 8.18 0.29 1.21
N ASN A 362 6.91 0.58 1.44
CA ASN A 362 6.29 1.88 1.20
C ASN A 362 6.53 2.86 2.36
N PHE A 363 7.26 3.95 2.11
CA PHE A 363 7.40 5.06 3.05
C PHE A 363 6.05 5.80 3.23
N PRO A 364 5.66 6.21 4.45
CA PRO A 364 6.46 6.22 5.68
C PRO A 364 6.26 4.99 6.56
N PHE A 365 5.60 3.94 6.08
CA PHE A 365 5.26 2.77 6.87
C PHE A 365 6.46 1.84 6.97
N PHE A 366 7.22 1.96 8.06
CA PHE A 366 8.45 1.19 8.24
C PHE A 366 8.88 1.14 9.71
N GLN A 367 8.60 0.03 10.39
CA GLN A 367 9.04 -0.22 11.77
C GLN A 367 10.20 -1.22 11.86
N SER A 368 10.37 -2.07 10.86
CA SER A 368 11.44 -3.07 10.82
C SER A 368 11.67 -3.58 9.40
N VAL A 369 12.89 -4.03 9.12
CA VAL A 369 13.17 -4.88 7.95
C VAL A 369 12.53 -6.25 8.16
N VAL A 370 11.92 -6.81 7.12
CA VAL A 370 11.29 -8.13 7.14
C VAL A 370 12.21 -9.12 6.45
N ASP A 371 12.65 -10.16 7.17
CA ASP A 371 13.40 -11.25 6.54
C ASP A 371 12.50 -12.10 5.62
N VAL A 372 13.12 -12.83 4.69
CA VAL A 372 12.41 -13.63 3.67
C VAL A 372 11.53 -14.72 4.28
N ALA A 373 11.94 -15.30 5.42
CA ALA A 373 11.17 -16.37 6.06
C ALA A 373 9.87 -15.82 6.67
N ARG A 374 9.95 -14.67 7.34
CA ARG A 374 8.81 -13.97 7.94
C ARG A 374 7.88 -13.35 6.90
N ARG A 375 8.44 -12.84 5.80
CA ARG A 375 7.70 -12.16 4.72
C ARG A 375 6.53 -12.99 4.19
N ARG A 376 6.68 -14.31 4.13
CA ARG A 376 5.63 -15.23 3.67
C ARG A 376 4.35 -15.12 4.50
N ALA A 377 4.47 -15.07 5.83
CA ALA A 377 3.30 -14.89 6.69
C ALA A 377 2.65 -13.54 6.45
N GLU A 378 3.45 -12.47 6.38
CA GLU A 378 2.91 -11.12 6.16
C GLU A 378 2.17 -10.99 4.81
N ILE A 379 2.73 -11.55 3.73
CA ILE A 379 2.10 -11.57 2.40
C ILE A 379 0.82 -12.41 2.40
N HIS A 380 0.84 -13.57 3.07
CA HIS A 380 -0.31 -14.46 3.19
C HIS A 380 -1.48 -13.76 3.89
N HIS A 381 -1.25 -13.17 5.05
CA HIS A 381 -2.24 -12.40 5.81
C HIS A 381 -2.75 -11.17 5.02
N MET A 382 -1.85 -10.44 4.37
CA MET A 382 -2.19 -9.27 3.56
C MET A 382 -3.10 -9.63 2.38
N MET A 383 -2.80 -10.70 1.65
CA MET A 383 -3.64 -11.18 0.53
C MET A 383 -5.02 -11.61 1.00
N ARG A 384 -5.11 -12.34 2.13
CA ARG A 384 -6.39 -12.77 2.73
C ARG A 384 -7.25 -11.59 3.16
N SER A 385 -6.65 -10.63 3.86
CA SER A 385 -7.33 -9.41 4.30
C SER A 385 -7.80 -8.55 3.12
N TYR A 386 -6.97 -8.43 2.08
CA TYR A 386 -7.34 -7.75 0.84
C TYR A 386 -8.52 -8.44 0.14
N ALA A 387 -8.48 -9.77 -0.01
CA ALA A 387 -9.56 -10.52 -0.64
C ALA A 387 -10.89 -10.39 0.13
N LYS A 388 -10.87 -10.42 1.46
CA LYS A 388 -12.06 -10.16 2.30
C LYS A 388 -12.59 -8.74 2.13
N PHE A 389 -11.70 -7.75 2.18
CA PHE A 389 -12.05 -6.35 1.96
C PHE A 389 -12.71 -6.12 0.59
N MET A 390 -12.11 -6.63 -0.48
CA MET A 390 -12.63 -6.47 -1.84
C MET A 390 -13.98 -7.19 -2.04
N ARG A 391 -14.13 -8.42 -1.53
CA ARG A 391 -15.39 -9.18 -1.58
C ARG A 391 -16.51 -8.44 -0.89
N GLN A 392 -16.27 -8.00 0.34
CA GLN A 392 -17.30 -7.36 1.15
C GLN A 392 -17.69 -5.98 0.64
N ALA A 393 -16.73 -5.22 0.13
CA ALA A 393 -16.99 -3.93 -0.49
C ALA A 393 -17.50 -4.05 -1.95
N GLY A 394 -17.57 -5.29 -2.48
CA GLY A 394 -18.19 -5.64 -3.75
C GLY A 394 -17.36 -5.32 -5.00
N TYR A 395 -16.04 -5.18 -4.88
CA TYR A 395 -15.15 -4.81 -5.98
C TYR A 395 -14.60 -6.01 -6.74
N GLN A 396 -14.52 -5.87 -8.06
CA GLN A 396 -13.88 -6.86 -8.93
C GLN A 396 -12.42 -6.52 -9.16
N TYR A 397 -11.56 -7.52 -8.98
CA TYR A 397 -10.13 -7.45 -9.25
C TYR A 397 -9.65 -8.85 -9.63
N TRP A 398 -8.46 -8.96 -10.20
CA TRP A 398 -7.83 -10.24 -10.47
C TRP A 398 -6.33 -10.18 -10.18
N VAL A 399 -5.78 -11.32 -9.78
CA VAL A 399 -4.33 -11.47 -9.61
C VAL A 399 -3.68 -11.47 -10.99
N PHE A 400 -2.62 -10.69 -11.19
CA PHE A 400 -1.96 -10.62 -12.49
C PHE A 400 -0.45 -10.35 -12.38
N SER A 401 0.21 -10.05 -13.50
CA SER A 401 1.64 -9.71 -13.56
C SER A 401 2.53 -10.82 -12.97
N GLY A 402 3.45 -10.50 -12.04
CA GLY A 402 4.35 -11.47 -11.43
C GLY A 402 3.61 -12.55 -10.66
N ASN A 403 2.57 -12.19 -9.91
CA ASN A 403 1.86 -13.13 -9.04
C ASN A 403 0.93 -14.09 -9.81
N ALA A 404 0.55 -13.78 -11.05
CA ALA A 404 -0.10 -14.78 -11.91
C ALA A 404 0.87 -15.88 -12.38
N ILE A 405 2.17 -15.58 -12.51
CA ILE A 405 3.21 -16.60 -12.71
C ILE A 405 3.30 -17.47 -11.45
N SER A 406 3.38 -16.83 -10.28
CA SER A 406 3.41 -17.50 -8.97
C SER A 406 2.21 -18.45 -8.79
N TRP A 407 1.01 -17.95 -9.10
CA TRP A 407 -0.21 -18.75 -9.12
C TRP A 407 -0.07 -19.96 -10.03
N TYR A 408 0.36 -19.81 -11.29
CA TYR A 408 0.47 -20.93 -12.24
C TYR A 408 1.36 -22.08 -11.75
N PHE A 409 2.44 -21.79 -11.03
CA PHE A 409 3.37 -22.82 -10.57
C PHE A 409 2.85 -23.58 -9.35
N ASN A 410 2.34 -22.88 -8.33
CA ASN A 410 1.92 -23.55 -7.10
C ASN A 410 0.84 -22.81 -6.28
N GLY A 411 0.18 -21.81 -6.82
CA GLY A 411 -0.89 -21.07 -6.13
C GLY A 411 -0.42 -20.19 -4.96
N ASN A 412 0.89 -20.03 -4.75
CA ASN A 412 1.47 -19.25 -3.66
C ASN A 412 2.49 -18.25 -4.23
N ASN A 413 2.79 -17.20 -3.47
CA ASN A 413 3.74 -16.19 -3.86
C ASN A 413 5.15 -16.76 -4.01
N MET A 414 5.92 -16.25 -4.98
CA MET A 414 7.26 -16.77 -5.20
C MET A 414 8.21 -16.36 -4.07
N PRO A 415 9.21 -17.19 -3.69
CA PRO A 415 10.01 -16.94 -2.49
C PRO A 415 10.89 -15.68 -2.50
N TRP A 416 11.08 -15.05 -3.65
CA TRP A 416 11.86 -13.83 -3.84
C TRP A 416 11.00 -12.62 -4.23
N ASP A 417 9.68 -12.81 -4.28
CA ASP A 417 8.73 -11.78 -4.67
C ASP A 417 8.21 -11.09 -3.40
N ASP A 418 8.28 -9.76 -3.38
CA ASP A 418 8.19 -8.98 -2.14
C ASP A 418 6.86 -8.25 -1.97
N ASP A 419 6.08 -8.20 -3.05
CA ASP A 419 4.78 -7.59 -3.17
C ASP A 419 3.79 -8.54 -3.86
N ILE A 420 2.55 -8.08 -3.98
CA ILE A 420 1.52 -8.70 -4.81
C ILE A 420 1.02 -7.65 -5.81
N ASP A 421 0.94 -8.03 -7.07
CA ASP A 421 0.29 -7.28 -8.14
C ASP A 421 -1.12 -7.80 -8.38
N VAL A 422 -2.07 -6.88 -8.34
CA VAL A 422 -3.44 -7.13 -8.81
C VAL A 422 -3.83 -6.08 -9.84
N ARG A 423 -4.80 -6.43 -10.67
CA ARG A 423 -5.39 -5.52 -11.65
C ARG A 423 -6.89 -5.41 -11.45
N MET A 424 -7.42 -4.26 -11.86
CA MET A 424 -8.85 -4.00 -11.89
C MET A 424 -9.20 -3.01 -13.01
N SER A 425 -10.49 -2.83 -13.27
CA SER A 425 -10.93 -1.79 -14.21
C SER A 425 -10.82 -0.41 -13.56
N ALA A 426 -10.53 0.62 -14.36
CA ALA A 426 -10.45 2.00 -13.87
C ALA A 426 -11.77 2.48 -13.24
N LYS A 427 -12.92 2.06 -13.76
CA LYS A 427 -14.22 2.45 -13.18
C LYS A 427 -14.48 1.83 -11.82
N GLU A 428 -14.04 0.59 -11.58
CA GLU A 428 -14.12 -0.01 -10.25
C GLU A 428 -13.21 0.75 -9.26
N MET A 429 -12.01 1.17 -9.69
CA MET A 429 -11.14 2.02 -8.86
C MET A 429 -11.74 3.41 -8.59
N ASP A 430 -12.44 4.00 -9.56
CA ASP A 430 -13.16 5.26 -9.37
C ASP A 430 -14.25 5.13 -8.29
N ARG A 431 -15.01 4.02 -8.33
CA ARG A 431 -15.99 3.66 -7.31
C ARG A 431 -15.35 3.50 -5.92
N MET A 432 -14.20 2.85 -5.84
CA MET A 432 -13.40 2.76 -4.61
C MET A 432 -12.95 4.15 -4.12
N THR A 433 -12.55 5.03 -5.03
CA THR A 433 -12.04 6.37 -4.69
C THR A 433 -13.10 7.23 -3.98
N ILE A 434 -14.38 7.01 -4.31
CA ILE A 434 -15.51 7.71 -3.71
C ILE A 434 -15.84 7.17 -2.32
N THR A 435 -15.73 5.86 -2.11
CA THR A 435 -16.35 5.17 -0.96
C THR A 435 -15.35 4.60 0.06
N HIS A 436 -14.14 4.26 -0.37
CA HIS A 436 -13.15 3.55 0.42
C HIS A 436 -11.73 4.11 0.31
N ASN A 437 -11.48 5.24 -0.36
CA ASN A 437 -10.13 5.82 -0.37
C ASN A 437 -9.64 6.15 1.05
N ALA A 438 -8.34 6.01 1.30
CA ALA A 438 -7.69 6.28 2.59
C ALA A 438 -8.36 5.51 3.75
N THR A 439 -8.52 4.20 3.59
CA THR A 439 -9.15 3.31 4.58
C THR A 439 -8.11 2.52 5.35
N LEU A 440 -8.21 2.50 6.68
CA LEU A 440 -7.44 1.58 7.53
C LEU A 440 -8.28 0.31 7.76
N VAL A 441 -7.86 -0.82 7.20
CA VAL A 441 -8.49 -2.13 7.37
C VAL A 441 -7.79 -2.88 8.50
N LEU A 442 -8.58 -3.36 9.46
CA LEU A 442 -8.13 -4.20 10.57
C LEU A 442 -8.46 -5.66 10.26
N GLU A 443 -7.46 -6.54 10.37
CA GLU A 443 -7.60 -7.98 10.18
C GLU A 443 -8.51 -8.61 11.25
N ASP A 444 -9.12 -9.76 10.92
CA ASP A 444 -9.82 -10.58 11.90
C ASP A 444 -8.83 -11.06 12.97
N PRO A 445 -9.03 -10.73 14.26
CA PRO A 445 -8.12 -11.16 15.33
C PRO A 445 -8.09 -12.67 15.56
N GLU A 446 -9.02 -13.44 14.99
CA GLU A 446 -8.94 -14.91 14.95
C GLU A 446 -7.92 -15.42 13.91
N GLU A 447 -7.61 -14.63 12.89
CA GLU A 447 -6.59 -14.95 11.87
C GLU A 447 -5.24 -14.30 12.18
N GLY A 448 -5.20 -13.02 12.56
CA GLY A 448 -3.94 -12.31 12.81
C GLY A 448 -4.10 -10.91 13.41
N ASP A 449 -3.01 -10.14 13.42
CA ASP A 449 -2.93 -8.79 13.98
C ASP A 449 -2.68 -7.67 12.96
N GLY A 450 -2.92 -7.96 11.67
CA GLY A 450 -2.67 -7.08 10.55
C GLY A 450 -3.44 -5.75 10.58
N MET A 451 -2.77 -4.68 10.17
CA MET A 451 -3.34 -3.36 9.92
C MET A 451 -2.91 -2.87 8.54
N TYR A 452 -3.87 -2.62 7.66
CA TYR A 452 -3.59 -2.32 6.26
C TYR A 452 -4.20 -0.99 5.84
N TYR A 453 -3.46 -0.17 5.11
CA TYR A 453 -3.93 1.12 4.62
C TYR A 453 -4.15 1.05 3.10
N PHE A 454 -5.41 1.12 2.69
CA PHE A 454 -5.80 1.28 1.29
C PHE A 454 -5.77 2.75 0.91
N TYR A 455 -4.99 3.09 -0.12
CA TYR A 455 -4.82 4.46 -0.58
C TYR A 455 -4.75 4.54 -2.09
N VAL A 456 -5.54 5.44 -2.67
CA VAL A 456 -5.57 5.71 -4.12
C VAL A 456 -4.63 6.87 -4.45
N SER A 457 -3.91 6.72 -5.55
CA SER A 457 -2.99 7.71 -6.08
C SER A 457 -3.70 9.01 -6.46
N PRO A 458 -3.17 10.19 -6.08
CA PRO A 458 -3.59 11.48 -6.61
C PRO A 458 -3.45 11.59 -8.13
N TRP A 459 -2.66 10.70 -8.76
CA TRP A 459 -2.51 10.60 -10.20
C TRP A 459 -3.44 9.56 -10.84
N PHE A 460 -4.37 8.95 -10.10
CA PHE A 460 -5.36 8.01 -10.65
C PHE A 460 -6.00 8.57 -11.93
N GLY A 461 -5.93 7.79 -13.02
CA GLY A 461 -6.49 8.20 -14.30
C GLY A 461 -5.60 9.05 -15.21
N LYS A 462 -4.36 9.33 -14.83
CA LYS A 462 -3.43 10.15 -15.60
C LYS A 462 -2.11 9.43 -15.88
N GLU A 463 -1.65 9.53 -17.13
CA GLU A 463 -0.34 9.03 -17.53
C GLU A 463 0.79 9.74 -16.77
N THR A 464 1.65 8.94 -16.16
CA THR A 464 2.86 9.39 -15.49
C THR A 464 4.04 9.12 -16.41
N ARG A 465 4.84 10.16 -16.74
CA ARG A 465 5.98 10.04 -17.66
C ARG A 465 7.27 9.64 -16.94
N LEU A 466 7.33 9.98 -15.66
CA LEU A 466 8.44 9.70 -14.76
C LEU A 466 7.84 9.35 -13.41
N GLY A 467 8.27 8.25 -12.80
CA GLY A 467 7.91 7.89 -11.44
C GLY A 467 7.01 6.67 -11.32
N ASN A 468 6.03 6.77 -10.43
CA ASN A 468 5.14 5.67 -10.08
C ASN A 468 3.98 5.55 -11.10
N HIS A 469 3.66 4.32 -11.50
CA HIS A 469 2.57 4.01 -12.45
C HIS A 469 1.37 3.30 -11.80
N ILE A 470 1.44 3.05 -10.49
CA ILE A 470 0.44 2.33 -9.70
C ILE A 470 -0.72 3.25 -9.34
N ASP A 471 -1.93 2.72 -9.41
CA ASP A 471 -3.17 3.46 -9.16
C ASP A 471 -3.56 3.49 -7.70
N ALA A 472 -3.32 2.40 -6.96
CA ALA A 472 -3.54 2.34 -5.53
C ALA A 472 -2.63 1.30 -4.88
N ARG A 473 -2.48 1.40 -3.55
CA ARG A 473 -1.82 0.37 -2.74
C ARG A 473 -2.69 -0.06 -1.58
N PHE A 474 -2.57 -1.32 -1.21
CA PHE A 474 -3.01 -1.86 0.07
C PHE A 474 -1.76 -2.17 0.91
N ILE A 475 -1.47 -1.35 1.92
CA ILE A 475 -0.14 -1.30 2.57
C ILE A 475 -0.20 -1.84 4.00
N ASP A 476 0.62 -2.82 4.37
CA ASP A 476 0.89 -3.13 5.78
C ASP A 476 1.55 -1.91 6.45
N VAL A 477 0.82 -1.25 7.35
CA VAL A 477 1.28 0.00 7.97
C VAL A 477 2.48 -0.21 8.91
N ARG A 478 2.75 -1.44 9.37
CA ARG A 478 3.88 -1.73 10.25
C ARG A 478 5.18 -1.89 9.48
N ARG A 479 5.13 -2.66 8.39
CA ARG A 479 6.34 -3.09 7.66
C ARG A 479 6.53 -2.36 6.34
N GLY A 480 5.46 -1.81 5.79
CA GLY A 480 5.43 -1.16 4.49
C GLY A 480 5.34 -2.12 3.33
N LEU A 481 5.13 -3.42 3.54
CA LEU A 481 4.80 -4.35 2.43
C LEU A 481 3.47 -3.94 1.82
N TYR A 482 3.24 -4.24 0.54
CA TYR A 482 2.05 -3.78 -0.15
C TYR A 482 1.55 -4.73 -1.23
N ILE A 483 0.27 -4.57 -1.56
CA ILE A 483 -0.32 -4.99 -2.83
C ILE A 483 -0.38 -3.77 -3.74
N ASP A 484 0.26 -3.85 -4.91
CA ASP A 484 0.16 -2.87 -5.98
C ASP A 484 -1.10 -3.14 -6.82
N ILE A 485 -1.95 -2.12 -6.96
CA ILE A 485 -3.21 -2.19 -7.69
C ILE A 485 -3.09 -1.33 -8.93
N THR A 486 -3.07 -1.98 -10.09
CA THR A 486 -2.95 -1.31 -11.40
C THR A 486 -4.28 -1.34 -12.15
N CYS A 487 -4.72 -0.20 -12.64
CA CYS A 487 -5.94 -0.12 -13.45
C CYS A 487 -5.68 -0.42 -14.92
N LEU A 488 -6.64 -1.08 -15.56
CA LEU A 488 -6.79 -1.08 -17.01
C LEU A 488 -7.77 0.01 -17.44
N TYR A 489 -7.39 0.73 -18.49
CA TYR A 489 -8.15 1.80 -19.12
C TYR A 489 -8.43 1.41 -20.57
N GLU A 490 -9.62 1.73 -21.08
CA GLU A 490 -9.80 1.78 -22.53
C GLU A 490 -8.86 2.84 -23.12
N ALA A 491 -8.11 2.46 -24.17
CA ALA A 491 -7.18 3.35 -24.84
C ALA A 491 -7.89 4.39 -25.75
N SER A 492 -9.13 4.78 -25.44
CA SER A 492 -9.94 5.71 -26.22
C SER A 492 -9.34 7.12 -26.32
N MET A 493 -8.47 7.47 -25.36
CA MET A 493 -7.74 8.74 -25.34
C MET A 493 -6.48 8.71 -26.23
N LYS A 494 -6.13 7.55 -26.79
CA LYS A 494 -4.99 7.37 -27.68
C LYS A 494 -5.45 7.51 -29.12
N SER A 495 -4.64 8.16 -29.95
CA SER A 495 -4.95 8.22 -31.38
C SER A 495 -4.83 6.83 -32.00
N THR A 496 -5.61 6.54 -33.04
CA THR A 496 -5.46 5.32 -33.83
C THR A 496 -4.02 5.14 -34.31
N GLU A 497 -3.33 6.24 -34.64
CA GLU A 497 -1.92 6.22 -35.03
C GLU A 497 -1.00 5.73 -33.90
N ASP A 498 -1.26 6.14 -32.65
CA ASP A 498 -0.45 5.72 -31.50
C ASP A 498 -0.66 4.24 -31.14
N ILE A 499 -1.88 3.75 -31.32
CA ILE A 499 -2.20 2.32 -31.20
C ILE A 499 -1.48 1.53 -32.29
N LEU A 500 -1.56 1.96 -33.56
CA LEU A 500 -0.93 1.28 -34.69
C LEU A 500 0.60 1.20 -34.58
N LYS A 501 1.24 2.10 -33.82
CA LYS A 501 2.69 2.04 -33.51
C LYS A 501 3.06 0.90 -32.57
N GLN A 502 2.10 0.31 -31.86
CA GLN A 502 2.35 -0.85 -30.99
C GLN A 502 2.40 -2.14 -31.82
N GLU A 503 3.38 -2.26 -32.73
CA GLU A 503 3.46 -3.38 -33.68
C GLU A 503 3.43 -4.74 -32.98
N HIS A 504 4.10 -4.87 -31.82
CA HIS A 504 4.10 -6.08 -31.00
C HIS A 504 2.69 -6.53 -30.57
N LEU A 505 1.76 -5.60 -30.30
CA LEU A 505 0.36 -5.89 -29.96
C LEU A 505 -0.41 -6.53 -31.14
N PHE A 506 -0.02 -6.25 -32.37
CA PHE A 506 -0.65 -6.85 -33.54
C PHE A 506 0.08 -8.13 -33.95
N ASP A 507 1.40 -8.11 -33.94
CA ASP A 507 2.25 -9.19 -34.41
C ASP A 507 2.12 -10.44 -33.52
N PHE A 508 2.07 -10.27 -32.20
CA PHE A 508 1.92 -11.40 -31.27
C PHE A 508 0.59 -12.15 -31.51
N TRP A 509 -0.47 -11.43 -31.89
CA TRP A 509 -1.79 -11.99 -32.17
C TRP A 509 -2.06 -12.23 -33.67
N GLY A 510 -1.04 -12.10 -34.53
CA GLY A 510 -1.14 -12.43 -35.95
C GLY A 510 -2.05 -11.51 -36.77
N VAL A 511 -2.19 -10.24 -36.39
CA VAL A 511 -2.97 -9.25 -37.13
C VAL A 511 -2.10 -8.60 -38.22
N GLU A 512 -2.32 -9.04 -39.45
CA GLU A 512 -1.60 -8.56 -40.64
C GLU A 512 -1.66 -7.03 -40.80
N PRO A 513 -0.57 -6.36 -41.23
CA PRO A 513 -0.50 -4.90 -41.33
C PRO A 513 -1.63 -4.22 -42.11
N ASP A 514 -2.11 -4.84 -43.18
CA ASP A 514 -3.20 -4.34 -44.04
C ASP A 514 -4.59 -4.44 -43.37
N ARG A 515 -4.74 -5.32 -42.36
CA ARG A 515 -5.99 -5.53 -41.63
C ARG A 515 -6.07 -4.78 -40.30
N ARG A 516 -4.97 -4.19 -39.80
CA ARG A 516 -4.92 -3.57 -38.46
C ARG A 516 -5.95 -2.46 -38.28
N GLN A 517 -6.21 -1.63 -39.31
CA GLN A 517 -7.22 -0.57 -39.22
C GLN A 517 -8.64 -1.11 -39.10
N ASP A 518 -8.98 -2.15 -39.86
CA ASP A 518 -10.29 -2.80 -39.78
C ASP A 518 -10.45 -3.55 -38.45
N TYR A 519 -9.35 -4.11 -37.94
CA TYR A 519 -9.32 -4.78 -36.64
C TYR A 519 -9.70 -3.84 -35.49
N LEU A 520 -9.17 -2.61 -35.50
CA LEU A 520 -9.48 -1.57 -34.51
C LEU A 520 -10.92 -1.04 -34.59
N GLN A 521 -11.67 -1.35 -35.65
CA GLN A 521 -13.10 -1.04 -35.71
C GLN A 521 -13.97 -2.08 -34.98
N GLN A 522 -13.39 -3.25 -34.70
CA GLN A 522 -14.10 -4.41 -34.13
C GLN A 522 -13.64 -4.76 -32.73
N HIS A 523 -12.45 -4.32 -32.32
CA HIS A 523 -11.84 -4.64 -31.03
C HIS A 523 -11.42 -3.37 -30.30
N THR A 524 -11.51 -3.42 -28.97
CA THR A 524 -11.14 -2.35 -28.05
C THR A 524 -9.78 -2.61 -27.42
N VAL A 525 -8.88 -1.64 -27.52
CA VAL A 525 -7.57 -1.75 -26.88
C VAL A 525 -7.65 -1.26 -25.43
N LEU A 526 -7.06 -2.02 -24.52
CA LEU A 526 -6.81 -1.62 -23.14
C LEU A 526 -5.35 -1.24 -22.95
N CYS A 527 -5.10 -0.31 -22.04
CA CYS A 527 -3.75 0.01 -21.58
C CYS A 527 -3.70 0.31 -20.08
N ASP A 528 -2.53 0.09 -19.48
CA ASP A 528 -2.22 0.65 -18.17
C ASP A 528 -1.35 1.91 -18.28
N LYS A 529 -1.11 2.57 -17.15
CA LYS A 529 -0.30 3.79 -17.06
C LYS A 529 1.17 3.60 -17.38
N ASN A 530 1.65 2.35 -17.40
CA ASN A 530 3.02 2.00 -17.74
C ASN A 530 3.17 1.69 -19.24
N ASN A 531 2.16 2.04 -20.05
CA ASN A 531 2.16 1.83 -21.49
C ASN A 531 2.28 0.34 -21.87
N ASN A 532 1.72 -0.55 -21.05
CA ASN A 532 1.42 -1.91 -21.48
C ASN A 532 0.05 -1.93 -22.15
N TRP A 533 -0.06 -2.69 -23.24
CA TRP A 533 -1.24 -2.70 -24.12
C TRP A 533 -1.75 -4.10 -24.31
N PHE A 534 -3.06 -4.26 -24.29
CA PHE A 534 -3.75 -5.54 -24.37
C PHE A 534 -5.05 -5.39 -25.14
N TRP A 535 -5.57 -6.50 -25.68
CA TRP A 535 -6.97 -6.59 -26.12
C TRP A 535 -7.88 -6.76 -24.91
N GLU A 536 -9.09 -6.23 -25.03
CA GLU A 536 -10.15 -6.29 -24.03
C GLU A 536 -10.57 -7.73 -23.71
N ASP A 537 -10.63 -8.60 -24.72
CA ASP A 537 -11.05 -9.99 -24.60
C ASP A 537 -10.24 -10.79 -23.58
N HIS A 538 -8.99 -10.38 -23.33
CA HIS A 538 -8.12 -11.09 -22.40
C HIS A 538 -8.53 -10.98 -20.93
N PHE A 539 -9.29 -9.94 -20.57
CA PHE A 539 -9.64 -9.64 -19.18
C PHE A 539 -11.14 -9.65 -18.90
N ARG A 540 -11.97 -9.81 -19.95
CA ARG A 540 -13.43 -9.89 -19.84
C ARG A 540 -13.87 -11.09 -19.02
N ASP A 541 -13.41 -12.28 -19.38
CA ASP A 541 -13.83 -13.51 -18.72
C ASP A 541 -12.82 -13.93 -17.64
N GLN A 542 -13.33 -14.05 -16.41
CA GLN A 542 -12.55 -14.38 -15.23
C GLN A 542 -13.16 -15.57 -14.49
N PHE A 543 -12.32 -16.31 -13.80
CA PHE A 543 -12.72 -17.46 -12.99
C PHE A 543 -12.17 -17.37 -11.58
N ARG A 544 -12.94 -17.91 -10.64
CA ARG A 544 -12.53 -18.09 -9.25
C ARG A 544 -11.49 -19.20 -9.13
N THR A 545 -10.44 -18.93 -8.37
CA THR A 545 -9.37 -19.87 -8.00
C THR A 545 -8.82 -19.49 -6.62
N LEU A 546 -7.81 -20.23 -6.13
CA LEU A 546 -7.10 -19.90 -4.90
C LEU A 546 -5.72 -19.31 -5.21
N PHE A 547 -5.39 -18.20 -4.53
CA PHE A 547 -4.04 -17.66 -4.43
C PHE A 547 -3.77 -17.33 -2.97
N GLU A 548 -2.62 -17.76 -2.43
CA GLU A 548 -2.34 -17.67 -0.99
C GLU A 548 -3.48 -18.26 -0.13
N GLY A 549 -4.11 -19.32 -0.62
CA GLY A 549 -5.19 -20.02 0.08
C GLY A 549 -6.49 -19.21 0.23
N THR A 550 -6.64 -18.07 -0.44
CA THR A 550 -7.90 -17.32 -0.47
C THR A 550 -8.50 -17.25 -1.88
N MET A 551 -9.82 -17.20 -1.95
CA MET A 551 -10.58 -17.07 -3.19
C MET A 551 -10.27 -15.73 -3.86
N VAL A 552 -9.79 -15.81 -5.09
CA VAL A 552 -9.49 -14.67 -5.98
C VAL A 552 -10.01 -14.95 -7.38
N HIS A 553 -10.06 -13.93 -8.23
CA HIS A 553 -10.29 -14.10 -9.66
C HIS A 553 -8.99 -14.06 -10.46
N MET A 554 -8.98 -14.78 -11.59
CA MET A 554 -7.92 -14.82 -12.59
C MET A 554 -8.56 -14.78 -13.99
N PRO A 555 -7.97 -14.09 -14.99
CA PRO A 555 -8.51 -14.10 -16.36
C PRO A 555 -8.31 -15.46 -17.04
N TYR A 556 -9.28 -15.95 -17.83
CA TYR A 556 -9.13 -17.22 -18.57
C TYR A 556 -7.96 -17.20 -19.55
N HIS A 557 -7.63 -16.03 -20.11
CA HIS A 557 -6.51 -15.84 -21.04
C HIS A 557 -5.14 -15.63 -20.34
N TYR A 558 -5.02 -15.97 -19.04
CA TYR A 558 -3.78 -15.79 -18.27
C TYR A 558 -2.53 -16.28 -19.01
N ALA A 559 -2.58 -17.44 -19.66
CA ALA A 559 -1.41 -18.05 -20.27
C ALA A 559 -0.91 -17.27 -21.50
N GLU A 560 -1.84 -16.75 -22.29
CA GLU A 560 -1.56 -15.95 -23.49
C GLU A 560 -0.98 -14.59 -23.10
N VAL A 561 -1.61 -13.91 -22.15
CA VAL A 561 -1.16 -12.59 -21.70
C VAL A 561 0.18 -12.67 -20.98
N LEU A 562 0.42 -13.71 -20.16
CA LEU A 562 1.72 -13.91 -19.51
C LEU A 562 2.83 -14.15 -20.55
N LYS A 563 2.58 -14.93 -21.61
CA LYS A 563 3.57 -15.11 -22.69
C LYS A 563 3.84 -13.82 -23.44
N TYR A 564 2.81 -13.01 -23.69
CA TYR A 564 2.96 -11.71 -24.30
C TYR A 564 3.83 -10.77 -23.45
N SER A 565 3.61 -10.73 -22.14
CA SER A 565 4.32 -9.81 -21.24
C SER A 565 5.71 -10.29 -20.82
N TYR A 566 5.93 -11.61 -20.70
CA TYR A 566 7.14 -12.18 -20.10
C TYR A 566 7.89 -13.17 -21.02
N GLY A 567 7.36 -13.43 -22.22
CA GLY A 567 7.94 -14.33 -23.21
C GLY A 567 7.37 -15.75 -23.20
N GLU A 568 7.54 -16.45 -24.32
CA GLU A 568 6.95 -17.78 -24.60
C GLU A 568 7.28 -18.89 -23.59
N ASP A 569 8.40 -18.74 -22.88
CA ASP A 569 8.91 -19.76 -21.96
C ASP A 569 8.52 -19.49 -20.49
N VAL A 570 7.82 -18.40 -20.18
CA VAL A 570 7.51 -17.99 -18.78
C VAL A 570 6.81 -19.09 -17.96
N LEU A 571 5.91 -19.86 -18.59
CA LEU A 571 5.16 -20.94 -17.93
C LEU A 571 5.83 -22.33 -18.03
N ARG A 572 6.99 -22.42 -18.69
CA ARG A 572 7.69 -23.68 -18.96
C ARG A 572 9.11 -23.70 -18.40
N ASN A 573 9.71 -22.54 -18.20
CA ASN A 573 11.03 -22.40 -17.65
C ASN A 573 11.00 -22.72 -16.14
N PRO A 574 11.67 -23.81 -15.69
CA PRO A 574 11.74 -24.13 -14.27
C PRO A 574 12.74 -23.26 -13.52
N ASP A 575 13.58 -22.46 -14.20
CA ASP A 575 14.64 -21.66 -13.59
C ASP A 575 14.31 -20.16 -13.64
N PHE A 576 14.14 -19.54 -12.46
CA PHE A 576 13.82 -18.11 -12.34
C PHE A 576 14.55 -17.46 -11.17
N ASN A 577 15.16 -16.29 -11.39
CA ASN A 577 15.85 -15.50 -10.36
C ASN A 577 16.84 -16.27 -9.45
N GLY A 578 17.54 -17.28 -9.98
CA GLY A 578 18.46 -18.13 -9.20
C GLY A 578 17.79 -19.23 -8.38
N PHE A 579 16.50 -19.47 -8.61
CA PHE A 579 15.73 -20.57 -8.06
C PHE A 579 15.32 -21.55 -9.17
N ARG A 580 15.10 -22.80 -8.79
CA ARG A 580 14.53 -23.84 -9.66
C ARG A 580 13.24 -24.40 -9.05
N PHE A 581 12.18 -24.47 -9.85
CA PHE A 581 10.95 -25.14 -9.48
C PHE A 581 11.08 -26.64 -9.73
N PHE A 582 10.79 -27.45 -8.70
CA PHE A 582 10.75 -28.91 -8.81
C PHE A 582 9.29 -29.39 -8.75
N PRO A 583 8.67 -29.78 -9.89
CA PRO A 583 7.27 -30.21 -9.93
C PRO A 583 6.96 -31.42 -9.04
N GLU A 584 7.92 -32.29 -8.76
CA GLU A 584 7.75 -33.42 -7.86
C GLU A 584 7.44 -32.96 -6.42
N VAL A 585 8.02 -31.83 -6.00
CA VAL A 585 7.86 -31.25 -4.66
C VAL A 585 6.83 -30.13 -4.63
N GLY A 586 6.71 -29.38 -5.72
CA GLY A 586 5.85 -28.19 -5.84
C GLY A 586 6.42 -26.91 -5.26
N LEU A 587 7.73 -26.87 -5.06
CA LEU A 587 8.40 -25.72 -4.48
C LEU A 587 9.56 -25.23 -5.34
N TRP A 588 9.91 -23.97 -5.11
CA TRP A 588 11.09 -23.31 -5.63
C TRP A 588 12.27 -23.50 -4.68
N PHE A 589 13.40 -23.97 -5.20
CA PHE A 589 14.63 -24.22 -4.46
C PHE A 589 15.67 -23.17 -4.84
N SER A 590 16.32 -22.54 -3.86
CA SER A 590 17.39 -21.59 -4.12
C SER A 590 18.68 -22.30 -4.53
N GLY A 591 19.28 -21.89 -5.65
CA GLY A 591 20.58 -22.40 -6.09
C GLY A 591 21.75 -22.02 -5.16
N GLN A 592 21.53 -21.07 -4.24
CA GLN A 592 22.51 -20.74 -3.19
C GLN A 592 22.54 -21.77 -2.06
N ARG A 593 21.41 -22.46 -1.83
CA ARG A 593 21.25 -23.46 -0.75
C ARG A 593 21.26 -24.88 -1.28
N CYS A 594 20.93 -25.08 -2.56
CA CYS A 594 20.76 -26.40 -3.15
C CYS A 594 21.54 -26.57 -4.46
N ASP A 595 22.32 -27.65 -4.55
CA ASP A 595 22.92 -28.11 -5.82
C ASP A 595 21.85 -28.88 -6.61
N PHE A 596 21.37 -28.28 -7.69
CA PHE A 596 20.26 -28.83 -8.46
C PHE A 596 20.58 -30.16 -9.15
N ASP A 597 21.84 -30.40 -9.55
CA ASP A 597 22.24 -31.64 -10.21
C ASP A 597 22.31 -32.80 -9.21
N GLN A 598 22.79 -32.52 -7.99
CA GLN A 598 22.77 -33.48 -6.89
C GLN A 598 21.34 -33.76 -6.44
N TYR A 599 20.51 -32.72 -6.37
CA TYR A 599 19.11 -32.84 -5.98
C TYR A 599 18.29 -33.67 -6.97
N GLN A 600 18.49 -33.47 -8.28
CA GLN A 600 17.83 -34.30 -9.30
C GLN A 600 18.17 -35.78 -9.12
N LYS A 601 19.44 -36.13 -8.85
CA LYS A 601 19.83 -37.52 -8.56
C LYS A 601 19.19 -38.08 -7.30
N LEU A 602 18.86 -37.24 -6.32
CA LEU A 602 18.16 -37.64 -5.10
C LEU A 602 16.69 -37.93 -5.39
N LEU A 603 16.03 -37.09 -6.19
CA LEU A 603 14.68 -37.32 -6.71
C LEU A 603 14.61 -38.63 -7.50
N ASP A 604 15.54 -38.83 -8.44
CA ASP A 604 15.58 -40.04 -9.30
C ASP A 604 15.77 -41.34 -8.48
N ARG A 605 16.38 -41.25 -7.30
CA ARG A 605 16.57 -42.37 -6.36
C ARG A 605 15.39 -42.59 -5.42
N GLY A 606 14.34 -41.76 -5.49
CA GLY A 606 13.17 -41.85 -4.63
C GLY A 606 13.45 -41.54 -3.16
N ARG A 607 14.47 -40.73 -2.85
CA ARG A 607 14.87 -40.40 -1.47
C ARG A 607 14.35 -39.06 -0.96
N ALA A 608 13.67 -38.29 -1.81
CA ALA A 608 13.12 -37.00 -1.42
C ALA A 608 11.96 -37.12 -0.42
N PHE A 609 11.19 -38.20 -0.52
CA PHE A 609 10.04 -38.46 0.33
C PHE A 609 10.27 -39.71 1.17
N ASP A 610 9.66 -39.75 2.35
CA ASP A 610 9.57 -40.96 3.15
C ASP A 610 8.45 -41.89 2.66
N ASP A 611 8.32 -43.05 3.30
CA ASP A 611 7.31 -44.06 2.95
C ASP A 611 5.86 -43.56 3.10
N ASN A 612 5.64 -42.44 3.81
CA ASN A 612 4.33 -41.81 3.97
C ASN A 612 4.09 -40.68 2.96
N GLY A 613 5.03 -40.44 2.04
CA GLY A 613 4.95 -39.34 1.08
C GLY A 613 5.29 -37.97 1.67
N MET A 614 5.88 -37.92 2.86
CA MET A 614 6.31 -36.67 3.48
C MET A 614 7.70 -36.28 2.99
N LEU A 615 7.91 -35.01 2.66
CA LEU A 615 9.24 -34.52 2.29
C LEU A 615 10.22 -34.75 3.44
N THR A 616 11.37 -35.37 3.15
CA THR A 616 12.43 -35.57 4.14
C THR A 616 13.31 -34.32 4.24
N LEU A 617 14.13 -34.20 5.29
CA LEU A 617 15.14 -33.12 5.35
C LEU A 617 16.12 -33.20 4.17
N GLU A 618 16.48 -34.42 3.74
CA GLU A 618 17.31 -34.63 2.54
C GLU A 618 16.56 -34.18 1.27
N GLY A 619 15.27 -34.48 1.18
CA GLY A 619 14.36 -34.01 0.14
C GLY A 619 14.09 -32.51 0.16
N ALA A 620 14.31 -31.83 1.28
CA ALA A 620 14.35 -30.38 1.38
C ALA A 620 15.76 -29.82 1.14
N CYS A 621 16.66 -30.59 0.53
CA CYS A 621 18.05 -30.20 0.26
C CYS A 621 18.85 -29.82 1.52
N GLY A 622 18.50 -30.41 2.67
CA GLY A 622 19.09 -30.10 3.97
C GLY A 622 18.59 -28.79 4.59
N ASP A 623 17.60 -28.12 3.98
CA ASP A 623 17.07 -26.83 4.44
C ASP A 623 15.83 -27.04 5.33
N PRO A 624 15.91 -26.77 6.65
CA PRO A 624 14.78 -26.91 7.55
C PRO A 624 13.66 -25.89 7.28
N ASP A 625 13.97 -24.70 6.77
CA ASP A 625 12.96 -23.68 6.42
C ASP A 625 12.13 -24.15 5.22
N LEU A 626 12.79 -24.77 4.23
CA LEU A 626 12.12 -25.33 3.06
C LEU A 626 11.25 -26.54 3.42
N LEU A 627 11.71 -27.37 4.36
CA LEU A 627 10.92 -28.48 4.89
C LEU A 627 9.68 -27.99 5.62
N ASP A 628 9.82 -26.95 6.46
CA ASP A 628 8.70 -26.32 7.18
C ASP A 628 7.71 -25.70 6.18
N GLN A 629 8.22 -24.97 5.18
CA GLN A 629 7.41 -24.45 4.08
C GLN A 629 6.59 -25.56 3.41
N TRP A 630 7.23 -26.65 2.99
CA TRP A 630 6.52 -27.76 2.36
C TRP A 630 5.42 -28.33 3.27
N ARG A 631 5.71 -28.54 4.55
CA ARG A 631 4.73 -29.06 5.51
C ARG A 631 3.49 -28.18 5.63
N ARG A 632 3.66 -26.85 5.58
CA ARG A 632 2.56 -25.89 5.64
C ARG A 632 1.74 -25.84 4.36
N ILE A 633 2.40 -25.76 3.21
CA ILE A 633 1.72 -25.38 1.95
C ILE A 633 1.47 -26.54 0.98
N HIS A 634 2.01 -27.74 1.20
CA HIS A 634 1.73 -28.88 0.31
C HIS A 634 0.23 -29.21 0.13
N PRO A 635 -0.68 -29.01 1.12
CA PRO A 635 -2.11 -29.24 0.89
C PRO A 635 -2.69 -28.19 -0.08
N SER A 636 -2.26 -26.93 0.04
CA SER A 636 -2.62 -25.83 -0.87
C SER A 636 -2.14 -26.13 -2.29
N ILE A 637 -0.89 -26.57 -2.43
CA ILE A 637 -0.31 -26.97 -3.71
C ILE A 637 -1.07 -28.15 -4.34
N ALA A 638 -1.46 -29.15 -3.54
CA ALA A 638 -2.20 -30.31 -4.02
C ALA A 638 -3.58 -29.91 -4.57
N LEU A 639 -4.30 -29.03 -3.87
CA LEU A 639 -5.57 -28.47 -4.32
C LEU A 639 -5.39 -27.68 -5.63
N HIS A 640 -4.42 -26.77 -5.66
CA HIS A 640 -4.13 -25.96 -6.84
C HIS A 640 -3.78 -26.81 -8.07
N ARG A 641 -2.97 -27.87 -7.91
CA ARG A 641 -2.66 -28.80 -9.00
C ARG A 641 -3.89 -29.51 -9.53
N ALA A 642 -4.75 -29.98 -8.64
CA ALA A 642 -5.97 -30.67 -9.03
C ALA A 642 -6.93 -29.73 -9.77
N GLU A 643 -7.03 -28.48 -9.32
CA GLU A 643 -7.77 -27.43 -10.03
C GLU A 643 -7.18 -27.15 -11.41
N LEU A 644 -5.87 -26.92 -11.50
CA LEU A 644 -5.18 -26.55 -12.73
C LEU A 644 -5.27 -27.65 -13.81
N VAL A 645 -5.30 -28.93 -13.43
CA VAL A 645 -5.51 -30.04 -14.37
C VAL A 645 -6.87 -29.95 -15.05
N LEU A 646 -7.94 -29.71 -14.27
CA LEU A 646 -9.29 -29.58 -14.80
C LEU A 646 -9.48 -28.27 -15.58
N LEU A 647 -8.90 -27.17 -15.09
CA LEU A 647 -8.91 -25.88 -15.78
C LEU A 647 -8.28 -25.96 -17.17
N LYS A 648 -7.11 -26.62 -17.30
CA LYS A 648 -6.44 -26.86 -18.60
C LYS A 648 -7.25 -27.74 -19.56
N GLN A 649 -8.22 -28.50 -19.04
CA GLN A 649 -9.15 -29.32 -19.83
C GLN A 649 -10.48 -28.59 -20.12
N ALA A 650 -10.61 -27.33 -19.70
CA ALA A 650 -11.87 -26.59 -19.70
C ALA A 650 -13.01 -27.31 -18.95
N ASP A 651 -12.69 -28.12 -17.94
CA ASP A 651 -13.67 -28.80 -17.10
C ASP A 651 -14.06 -27.92 -15.91
N ARG A 652 -15.30 -27.42 -15.92
CA ARG A 652 -15.90 -26.58 -14.86
C ARG A 652 -15.93 -27.24 -13.48
N ASN A 653 -15.71 -28.54 -13.36
CA ASN A 653 -15.53 -29.19 -12.06
C ASN A 653 -14.28 -28.69 -11.29
N HIS A 654 -13.43 -27.86 -11.89
CA HIS A 654 -12.29 -27.23 -11.20
C HIS A 654 -12.73 -26.37 -10.01
N PHE A 655 -13.90 -25.70 -10.07
CA PHE A 655 -14.39 -24.80 -9.01
C PHE A 655 -14.61 -25.45 -7.65
N LYS A 656 -14.73 -26.79 -7.58
CA LYS A 656 -14.85 -27.51 -6.30
C LYS A 656 -13.59 -27.38 -5.44
N TYR A 657 -12.44 -27.09 -6.04
CA TYR A 657 -11.16 -26.93 -5.34
C TYR A 657 -10.96 -25.51 -4.80
N SER A 658 -11.75 -24.56 -5.28
CA SER A 658 -11.72 -23.14 -4.89
C SER A 658 -13.07 -22.66 -4.34
N ALA A 659 -13.86 -23.59 -3.78
CA ALA A 659 -15.20 -23.30 -3.24
C ALA A 659 -15.18 -22.54 -1.91
N HIS A 660 -14.08 -22.63 -1.17
CA HIS A 660 -13.89 -22.02 0.14
C HIS A 660 -12.47 -21.50 0.29
N ASP A 661 -12.30 -20.48 1.12
CA ASP A 661 -10.97 -20.10 1.60
C ASP A 661 -10.34 -21.28 2.37
N MET A 662 -9.03 -21.49 2.19
CA MET A 662 -8.29 -22.44 3.01
C MET A 662 -8.13 -21.90 4.44
N PRO A 663 -8.01 -22.80 5.44
CA PRO A 663 -7.50 -22.42 6.75
C PRO A 663 -6.15 -21.72 6.62
N LEU A 664 -5.90 -20.76 7.51
CA LEU A 664 -4.61 -20.08 7.62
C LEU A 664 -3.49 -21.12 7.82
N TYR A 665 -2.45 -21.07 6.98
CA TYR A 665 -1.30 -21.99 7.05
C TYR A 665 0.05 -21.29 7.29
N TRP A 666 0.09 -19.98 7.07
CA TRP A 666 1.12 -19.12 7.61
C TRP A 666 0.53 -18.30 8.73
N HIS A 667 0.93 -18.59 9.97
CA HIS A 667 0.56 -17.81 11.14
C HIS A 667 1.53 -16.64 11.29
N ASP A 668 1.04 -15.50 11.76
CA ASP A 668 1.87 -14.37 12.14
C ASP A 668 2.63 -14.66 13.46
N GLU A 669 3.69 -13.89 13.72
CA GLU A 669 4.49 -14.07 14.94
C GLU A 669 3.67 -13.86 16.22
N PHE A 670 2.59 -13.08 16.15
CA PHE A 670 1.77 -12.77 17.31
C PHE A 670 0.89 -13.95 17.70
N SER A 671 0.28 -14.61 16.72
CA SER A 671 -0.49 -15.84 16.85
C SER A 671 0.40 -16.99 17.29
N ASP A 672 1.58 -17.17 16.69
CA ASP A 672 2.55 -18.18 17.13
C ASP A 672 2.97 -17.94 18.59
N MET A 673 3.14 -16.68 19.00
CA MET A 673 3.45 -16.32 20.39
C MET A 673 2.29 -16.65 21.32
N LEU A 674 1.05 -16.30 20.95
CA LEU A 674 -0.15 -16.56 21.74
C LEU A 674 -0.48 -18.06 21.85
N ASP A 675 -0.42 -18.79 20.76
CA ASP A 675 -0.64 -20.24 20.73
C ASP A 675 0.43 -20.97 21.54
N PHE A 676 1.67 -20.49 21.51
CA PHE A 676 2.71 -20.97 22.41
C PHE A 676 2.37 -20.70 23.89
N TYR A 677 1.79 -19.55 24.23
CA TYR A 677 1.36 -19.27 25.61
C TYR A 677 0.16 -20.10 26.06
N GLU A 678 -0.84 -20.27 25.19
CA GLU A 678 -2.04 -21.05 25.49
C GLU A 678 -1.71 -22.55 25.65
N SER A 679 -0.77 -23.06 24.84
CA SER A 679 -0.33 -24.46 24.90
C SER A 679 0.67 -24.75 26.03
N ASN A 680 1.57 -23.80 26.36
CA ASN A 680 2.69 -24.07 27.27
C ASN A 680 2.64 -23.30 28.61
N GLY A 681 1.63 -22.46 28.85
CA GLY A 681 1.28 -21.92 30.17
C GLY A 681 2.31 -21.00 30.86
N ASN A 682 3.43 -20.67 30.22
CA ASN A 682 4.51 -19.88 30.83
C ASN A 682 4.66 -18.50 30.18
N ALA A 683 3.99 -17.53 30.79
CA ALA A 683 4.00 -16.11 30.42
C ALA A 683 5.22 -15.34 30.96
N ASN A 684 6.45 -15.75 30.60
CA ASN A 684 7.65 -14.97 30.90
C ASN A 684 8.44 -14.68 29.62
N ILE A 685 8.23 -13.47 29.08
CA ILE A 685 9.10 -12.81 28.08
C ILE A 685 10.28 -12.15 28.80
#